data_AF-A0A0J9SRX3-F1
#
_entry.id   AF-A0A0J9SRX3-F1
#
_cell.length_a   1.000
_cell.length_b   1.000
_cell.length_c   1.000
_cell.angle_alpha   90.00
_cell.angle_beta   90.00
_cell.angle_gamma   90.00
#
_symmetry.space_group_name_H-M   'P 1'
#
loop_
_entity.id
_entity.type
_entity.pdbx_description
1 polymer ?
#
loop_
_entity_poly.entity_id
_entity_poly.type
_entity_poly.pdbx_seq_one_letter_code
_entity_poly.pdbx_strand_id
1 'polypeptide(L)'
;MSDDHVSGSNGISLAEQPYLNGKADGIGGANCNLMDNVRIDKSSNSLYVYDIPITESDLKHLLMLKKKGELDVTNGSCVDSSVKVCPMEMHKKKMEVSKVASNGTCSNVLNYEQGSNCPAEKLKMVSLVNCTKFIIENRINKDIDIPHSNTVNALFMDYYHLVMAYTFFRQKKHEQESTFEIYFRKCPFNGKFAILGGVYEAVKYINSFRFTEAQLEFVRKKMSHYEDIDLFINYLKGLSGRDVSLYCMEEGSIVFPHEPLMVVQGPLLLCQILESALLNMINYPTLIATNSMLYKISINYKPLAEFGCRRAQGPDGALSGTRYSAVGCDFTSNVYASFLYDIPIIGTMSHSFICSYQHGEALHSKYLDGHDFLSIVHKNKEIIHQLYKCELAKESELTAFVSFAQINPKIFICLIDTYDSLQSGIYNFLIVALSLHEINYKPIGIRIDSGDLSYLTTECKKIFNDVSEKLNVPFRDLKICISNDLNEQVIKELHAQEHHVDIFAIGTNLITCQSQPSLGLVYKLVEIDSHPCFKLTNENKKANFPYRKRVYRLYTDDNLAAHDVIQHFDEAPPSENQQIACVNVLDANKQSFITPKKVEQKLLLLWDHGKLLTQLKTVTELKQYTHSEIARFKKEHFATSLPLPYEVLFSRNYHEMYEKLLVKNSRGEASL
;
A
#
# COMPACT_ATOMS: atom_id res chain seq x y z
N MET A 1 -51.37 -0.31 -6.86
CA MET A 1 -52.83 -0.30 -6.68
C MET A 1 -53.06 -0.39 -5.18
N SER A 2 -53.41 0.66 -4.43
CA SER A 2 -53.85 2.05 -4.66
C SER A 2 -53.74 2.69 -3.25
N ASP A 3 -53.07 3.84 -3.05
CA ASP A 3 -53.56 5.23 -3.20
C ASP A 3 -54.89 5.46 -2.45
N ASP A 4 -55.07 6.43 -1.55
CA ASP A 4 -54.89 7.91 -1.64
C ASP A 4 -54.53 8.54 -0.27
N HIS A 5 -53.61 9.51 -0.11
CA HIS A 5 -53.66 10.99 -0.30
C HIS A 5 -54.76 11.73 0.49
N VAL A 6 -54.46 12.79 1.28
CA VAL A 6 -54.40 14.24 0.90
C VAL A 6 -53.97 15.05 2.16
N SER A 7 -52.82 15.76 2.19
CA SER A 7 -52.53 17.20 1.89
C SER A 7 -52.58 18.19 3.08
N GLY A 8 -51.61 19.11 3.14
CA GLY A 8 -51.62 20.30 4.00
C GLY A 8 -50.32 21.13 3.94
N SER A 9 -50.29 22.11 3.05
CA SER A 9 -49.25 23.14 2.85
C SER A 9 -49.46 24.39 3.73
N ASN A 10 -48.39 25.12 4.07
CA ASN A 10 -48.29 26.60 3.98
C ASN A 10 -46.91 27.12 4.48
N GLY A 11 -46.31 28.03 3.71
CA GLY A 11 -45.02 28.70 4.01
C GLY A 11 -45.15 30.17 4.46
N ILE A 12 -44.12 30.99 4.15
CA ILE A 12 -43.93 32.47 4.33
C ILE A 12 -43.14 32.82 5.62
N SER A 13 -42.15 33.74 5.74
CA SER A 13 -41.57 34.84 4.93
C SER A 13 -40.14 35.20 5.41
N LEU A 14 -39.33 35.79 4.52
CA LEU A 14 -38.09 36.55 4.77
C LEU A 14 -38.40 38.05 4.81
N ALA A 15 -37.87 38.78 5.81
CA ALA A 15 -37.83 40.25 5.81
C ALA A 15 -36.61 40.81 6.60
N GLU A 16 -35.76 41.53 5.85
CA GLU A 16 -35.11 42.84 6.11
C GLU A 16 -34.22 43.13 7.35
N GLN A 17 -33.05 43.75 7.05
CA GLN A 17 -32.04 44.35 7.96
C GLN A 17 -32.51 45.69 8.59
N PRO A 18 -31.76 46.30 9.54
CA PRO A 18 -30.83 47.38 9.15
C PRO A 18 -29.51 47.54 9.98
N TYR A 19 -28.57 48.28 9.37
CA TYR A 19 -27.22 48.74 9.79
C TYR A 19 -27.17 49.74 10.98
N LEU A 20 -26.02 49.84 11.70
CA LEU A 20 -25.07 51.00 11.72
C LEU A 20 -24.08 51.04 12.93
N ASN A 21 -22.78 51.04 12.60
CA ASN A 21 -21.65 51.91 13.02
C ASN A 21 -21.25 52.22 14.50
N GLY A 22 -19.92 52.10 14.76
CA GLY A 22 -19.19 53.01 15.68
C GLY A 22 -17.75 52.64 16.15
N LYS A 23 -16.71 53.02 15.37
CA LYS A 23 -15.31 53.51 15.69
C LYS A 23 -14.36 52.71 16.63
N ALA A 24 -13.19 52.20 16.16
CA ALA A 24 -11.83 52.83 16.02
C ALA A 24 -11.11 53.08 17.38
N ASP A 25 -9.89 52.65 17.76
CA ASP A 25 -8.52 52.51 17.16
C ASP A 25 -7.68 51.48 18.00
N GLY A 26 -6.55 50.85 17.63
CA GLY A 26 -5.64 50.95 16.47
C GLY A 26 -4.41 49.99 16.54
N ILE A 27 -3.51 50.15 15.55
CA ILE A 27 -2.17 49.53 15.29
C ILE A 27 -2.19 48.03 14.88
N GLY A 28 -1.69 47.54 13.73
CA GLY A 28 -0.97 48.08 12.59
C GLY A 28 -0.37 46.92 11.77
N GLY A 29 -0.83 46.73 10.53
CA GLY A 29 -0.32 45.77 9.55
C GLY A 29 -0.99 46.06 8.21
N ALA A 30 -0.21 46.24 7.15
CA ALA A 30 -0.69 46.69 5.84
C ALA A 30 -1.87 45.84 5.34
N ASN A 31 -3.05 46.45 5.24
CA ASN A 31 -4.26 45.83 4.72
C ASN A 31 -4.16 45.80 3.19
N CYS A 32 -3.51 44.78 2.64
CA CYS A 32 -3.61 44.47 1.22
C CYS A 32 -5.01 43.92 1.00
N ASN A 33 -5.92 44.70 0.42
CA ASN A 33 -7.26 44.19 0.15
C ASN A 33 -7.12 43.06 -0.87
N LEU A 34 -7.55 41.84 -0.52
CA LEU A 34 -7.44 40.64 -1.38
C LEU A 34 -7.99 40.92 -2.79
N MET A 35 -9.03 41.75 -2.87
CA MET A 35 -9.70 42.14 -4.12
C MET A 35 -8.83 42.92 -5.09
N ASP A 36 -7.84 43.68 -4.61
CA ASP A 36 -6.94 44.45 -5.47
C ASP A 36 -5.96 43.54 -6.22
N ASN A 37 -5.84 42.28 -5.77
CA ASN A 37 -4.95 41.27 -6.31
C ASN A 37 -5.70 40.09 -6.97
N VAL A 38 -7.01 40.23 -7.19
CA VAL A 38 -7.86 39.22 -7.81
C VAL A 38 -8.44 39.77 -9.11
N ARG A 39 -8.16 39.09 -10.24
CA ARG A 39 -8.77 39.39 -11.54
C ARG A 39 -9.70 38.28 -11.97
N ILE A 40 -10.85 38.63 -12.51
CA ILE A 40 -11.89 37.68 -12.95
C ILE A 40 -12.10 37.82 -14.43
N ASP A 41 -11.95 36.71 -15.14
CA ASP A 41 -12.31 36.62 -16.55
C ASP A 41 -13.67 35.93 -16.68
N LYS A 42 -14.70 36.74 -16.95
CA LYS A 42 -16.08 36.27 -17.06
C LYS A 42 -16.32 35.41 -18.30
N SER A 43 -15.46 35.50 -19.32
CA SER A 43 -15.62 34.76 -20.57
C SER A 43 -15.21 33.29 -20.44
N SER A 44 -14.15 33.04 -19.65
CA SER A 44 -13.62 31.71 -19.35
C SER A 44 -14.05 31.17 -17.99
N ASN A 45 -14.88 31.93 -17.25
CA ASN A 45 -15.34 31.62 -15.90
C ASN A 45 -14.19 31.32 -14.91
N SER A 46 -13.08 32.04 -15.07
CA SER A 46 -11.81 31.80 -14.37
C SER A 46 -11.42 32.98 -13.47
N LEU A 47 -10.76 32.66 -12.35
CA LEU A 47 -10.33 33.62 -11.32
C LEU A 47 -8.82 33.52 -11.12
N TYR A 48 -8.13 34.66 -11.17
CA TYR A 48 -6.68 34.79 -11.09
C TYR A 48 -6.30 35.58 -9.84
N VAL A 49 -5.34 35.07 -9.06
CA VAL A 49 -4.83 35.72 -7.84
C VAL A 49 -3.33 35.94 -8.00
N TYR A 50 -2.84 37.16 -7.75
CA TYR A 50 -1.40 37.46 -7.76
C TYR A 50 -0.66 36.79 -6.59
N ASP A 51 0.67 36.64 -6.70
CA ASP A 51 1.51 35.87 -5.77
C ASP A 51 1.59 36.54 -4.38
N ILE A 52 0.63 36.18 -3.52
CA ILE A 52 0.59 36.50 -2.09
C ILE A 52 0.26 35.23 -1.30
N PRO A 53 0.70 35.12 -0.03
CA PRO A 53 0.32 34.00 0.83
C PRO A 53 -1.21 33.97 1.03
N ILE A 54 -1.86 32.91 0.55
CA ILE A 54 -3.31 32.72 0.69
C ILE A 54 -3.56 31.77 1.85
N THR A 55 -4.35 32.20 2.83
CA THR A 55 -4.77 31.35 3.95
C THR A 55 -6.04 30.56 3.61
N GLU A 56 -6.36 29.52 4.37
CA GLU A 56 -7.60 28.74 4.19
C GLU A 56 -8.86 29.61 4.34
N SER A 57 -8.79 30.69 5.13
CA SER A 57 -9.84 31.69 5.29
C SER A 57 -10.09 32.46 4.00
N ASP A 58 -9.02 32.86 3.30
CA ASP A 58 -9.09 33.61 2.04
C ASP A 58 -9.71 32.77 0.93
N LEU A 59 -9.39 31.46 0.91
CA LEU A 59 -9.97 30.51 -0.04
C LEU A 59 -11.48 30.32 0.18
N LYS A 60 -11.92 30.24 1.44
CA LYS A 60 -13.35 30.15 1.81
C LYS A 60 -14.11 31.42 1.45
N HIS A 61 -13.48 32.58 1.62
CA HIS A 61 -14.06 33.88 1.27
C HIS A 61 -14.26 34.02 -0.26
N LEU A 62 -13.26 33.63 -1.06
CA LEU A 62 -13.35 33.61 -2.53
C LEU A 62 -14.45 32.66 -3.04
N LEU A 63 -14.60 31.50 -2.41
CA LEU A 63 -15.66 30.52 -2.74
C LEU A 63 -17.06 31.03 -2.36
N MET A 64 -17.19 31.80 -1.27
CA MET A 64 -18.45 32.42 -0.87
C MET A 64 -18.90 33.51 -1.86
N LEU A 65 -17.97 34.32 -2.35
CA LEU A 65 -18.25 35.39 -3.32
C LEU A 65 -18.70 34.83 -4.69
N LYS A 66 -18.10 33.72 -5.14
CA LYS A 66 -18.54 32.99 -6.34
C LYS A 66 -19.98 32.46 -6.21
N LYS A 67 -20.42 32.13 -5.00
CA LYS A 67 -21.78 31.63 -4.72
C LYS A 67 -22.85 32.72 -4.69
N LYS A 68 -22.47 33.99 -4.45
CA LYS A 68 -23.41 35.13 -4.33
C LYS A 68 -23.60 35.94 -5.61
N GLY A 69 -22.78 35.75 -6.64
CA GLY A 69 -22.92 36.47 -7.92
C GLY A 69 -22.55 37.97 -7.90
N GLU A 70 -22.08 38.49 -6.76
CA GLU A 70 -21.75 39.91 -6.56
C GLU A 70 -20.26 40.22 -6.91
N LEU A 71 -19.85 39.94 -8.14
CA LEU A 71 -18.54 40.36 -8.66
C LEU A 71 -18.73 41.13 -9.96
N ASP A 72 -19.05 42.41 -9.82
CA ASP A 72 -19.08 43.37 -10.93
C ASP A 72 -18.29 44.63 -10.55
N VAL A 73 -17.11 44.77 -11.15
CA VAL A 73 -16.34 46.01 -11.16
C VAL A 73 -15.93 46.25 -12.61
N THR A 74 -16.75 46.98 -13.34
CA THR A 74 -16.33 47.67 -14.56
C THR A 74 -16.32 49.17 -14.25
N ASN A 75 -15.12 49.73 -14.11
CA ASN A 75 -14.79 51.09 -14.56
C ASN A 75 -13.29 51.35 -14.41
N GLY A 76 -12.61 51.42 -15.55
CA GLY A 76 -11.19 51.69 -15.71
C GLY A 76 -10.84 51.61 -17.20
N SER A 77 -11.30 52.61 -17.94
CA SER A 77 -11.17 52.79 -19.39
C SER A 77 -9.73 52.75 -19.92
N CYS A 78 -9.49 52.11 -21.07
CA CYS A 78 -8.83 52.71 -22.25
C CYS A 78 -8.88 51.80 -23.50
N VAL A 79 -9.73 52.21 -24.43
CA VAL A 79 -9.61 52.34 -25.90
C VAL A 79 -8.96 51.24 -26.76
N ASP A 80 -9.79 50.77 -27.70
CA ASP A 80 -9.58 50.07 -28.98
C ASP A 80 -8.20 50.16 -29.67
N SER A 81 -7.74 49.04 -30.22
CA SER A 81 -7.84 48.83 -31.68
C SER A 81 -7.30 47.45 -32.15
N SER A 82 -8.01 46.96 -33.17
CA SER A 82 -7.90 45.73 -33.96
C SER A 82 -6.51 45.30 -34.46
N VAL A 83 -6.20 44.00 -34.43
CA VAL A 83 -5.28 43.37 -35.41
C VAL A 83 -5.76 41.98 -35.84
N LYS A 84 -5.67 41.77 -37.17
CA LYS A 84 -6.13 40.65 -38.00
C LYS A 84 -5.23 39.40 -37.93
N VAL A 85 -5.78 38.29 -38.41
CA VAL A 85 -5.26 36.91 -38.44
C VAL A 85 -4.26 36.65 -39.60
N CYS A 86 -3.40 35.63 -39.40
CA CYS A 86 -2.80 34.65 -40.36
C CYS A 86 -1.31 34.82 -40.79
N PRO A 87 -0.60 33.74 -41.23
CA PRO A 87 0.11 32.72 -40.44
C PRO A 87 1.62 32.54 -40.80
N MET A 88 2.41 31.83 -39.98
CA MET A 88 3.84 31.51 -40.24
C MET A 88 4.07 30.07 -40.70
N GLU A 89 4.84 29.92 -41.78
CA GLU A 89 5.45 28.68 -42.27
C GLU A 89 6.80 28.36 -41.61
N MET A 90 7.13 27.07 -41.65
CA MET A 90 8.31 26.40 -41.09
C MET A 90 9.62 26.79 -41.77
N HIS A 91 10.76 26.62 -41.07
CA HIS A 91 11.89 25.84 -41.61
C HIS A 91 12.95 25.43 -40.56
N LYS A 92 13.45 24.20 -40.72
CA LYS A 92 14.50 23.47 -39.98
C LYS A 92 15.93 23.84 -40.41
N LYS A 93 16.92 23.74 -39.50
CA LYS A 93 18.23 23.04 -39.66
C LYS A 93 19.09 23.16 -38.38
N LYS A 94 19.43 22.04 -37.72
CA LYS A 94 20.69 21.24 -37.74
C LYS A 94 21.88 21.87 -36.96
N MET A 95 22.27 21.21 -35.86
CA MET A 95 23.53 21.40 -35.11
C MET A 95 24.50 20.25 -35.40
N GLU A 96 25.79 20.56 -35.50
CA GLU A 96 26.93 19.65 -35.29
C GLU A 96 27.65 20.05 -33.99
N VAL A 97 28.26 19.06 -33.32
CA VAL A 97 28.91 19.16 -32.01
C VAL A 97 30.41 18.95 -32.16
N SER A 98 31.22 19.74 -31.47
CA SER A 98 32.58 19.35 -31.06
C SER A 98 32.88 19.80 -29.62
N LYS A 99 33.59 18.93 -28.89
CA LYS A 99 33.96 19.00 -27.46
C LYS A 99 35.29 19.73 -27.26
N VAL A 100 35.44 20.49 -26.17
CA VAL A 100 36.70 20.62 -25.40
C VAL A 100 36.37 20.89 -23.92
N ALA A 101 37.12 20.29 -23.00
CA ALA A 101 37.06 20.47 -21.55
C ALA A 101 38.32 21.19 -21.03
N SER A 102 38.18 22.06 -20.02
CA SER A 102 39.21 22.28 -18.97
C SER A 102 38.73 23.24 -17.87
N ASN A 103 39.13 22.92 -16.64
CA ASN A 103 38.88 23.60 -15.35
C ASN A 103 39.37 25.06 -15.28
N GLY A 104 38.75 25.85 -14.39
CA GLY A 104 39.35 27.09 -13.86
C GLY A 104 38.36 28.00 -13.14
N THR A 105 38.46 28.08 -11.82
CA THR A 105 37.82 29.08 -10.95
C THR A 105 38.46 30.47 -11.13
N CYS A 106 37.64 31.51 -11.30
CA CYS A 106 37.87 32.83 -10.70
C CYS A 106 36.63 33.71 -10.77
N SER A 107 36.36 34.34 -9.64
CA SER A 107 35.42 35.44 -9.40
C SER A 107 35.76 36.69 -10.23
N ASN A 108 34.73 37.39 -10.70
CA ASN A 108 34.75 38.86 -10.83
C ASN A 108 33.32 39.43 -10.72
N VAL A 109 33.23 40.46 -9.90
CA VAL A 109 32.11 41.38 -9.67
C VAL A 109 31.88 42.24 -10.92
N LEU A 110 30.64 42.64 -11.23
CA LEU A 110 30.27 43.95 -11.80
C LEU A 110 28.74 44.16 -11.88
N ASN A 111 28.28 45.14 -11.09
CA ASN A 111 27.19 46.11 -11.24
C ASN A 111 25.91 45.81 -12.04
N TYR A 112 24.80 45.91 -11.32
CA TYR A 112 23.42 46.07 -11.80
C TYR A 112 23.12 47.55 -12.08
N GLU A 113 22.55 47.85 -13.25
CA GLU A 113 21.42 48.80 -13.34
C GLU A 113 20.56 48.58 -14.60
N GLN A 114 19.29 48.25 -14.31
CA GLN A 114 18.01 48.58 -14.97
C GLN A 114 17.78 48.36 -16.48
N GLY A 115 16.70 47.60 -16.77
CA GLY A 115 16.06 47.61 -18.08
C GLY A 115 15.06 46.47 -18.35
N SER A 116 14.04 46.32 -17.50
CA SER A 116 12.74 45.67 -17.77
C SER A 116 12.74 44.33 -18.56
N ASN A 117 12.98 43.23 -17.85
CA ASN A 117 12.53 41.89 -18.23
C ASN A 117 11.19 41.60 -17.56
N CYS A 118 10.18 41.17 -18.32
CA CYS A 118 9.15 40.28 -17.78
C CYS A 118 9.15 39.00 -18.61
N PRO A 119 9.79 37.92 -18.12
CA PRO A 119 9.74 36.62 -18.77
C PRO A 119 8.32 36.07 -18.66
N ALA A 120 7.91 35.29 -19.66
CA ALA A 120 6.74 34.44 -19.58
C ALA A 120 6.85 33.50 -18.37
N GLU A 121 6.29 33.89 -17.22
CA GLU A 121 6.22 33.05 -16.04
C GLU A 121 5.02 32.12 -16.13
N LYS A 122 5.36 30.83 -16.11
CA LYS A 122 4.50 29.67 -16.29
C LYS A 122 3.33 29.68 -15.31
N LEU A 123 2.13 29.84 -15.85
CA LEU A 123 0.89 29.37 -15.23
C LEU A 123 1.05 27.88 -14.88
N LYS A 124 1.11 27.53 -13.59
CA LYS A 124 1.10 26.14 -13.13
C LYS A 124 -0.29 25.79 -12.60
N MET A 125 -0.94 24.82 -13.25
CA MET A 125 -1.85 23.96 -12.49
C MET A 125 -1.02 23.21 -11.44
N VAL A 126 -1.38 23.35 -10.17
CA VAL A 126 -0.83 22.49 -9.13
C VAL A 126 -1.52 21.14 -9.25
N SER A 127 -1.00 20.32 -10.16
CA SER A 127 -1.23 18.88 -10.18
C SER A 127 -0.91 18.31 -8.79
N LEU A 128 -1.65 17.28 -8.35
CA LEU A 128 -1.32 16.51 -7.14
C LEU A 128 0.17 16.10 -7.13
N VAL A 129 0.74 15.83 -8.31
CA VAL A 129 2.17 15.53 -8.53
C VAL A 129 3.07 16.71 -8.16
N ASN A 130 2.65 17.94 -8.41
CA ASN A 130 3.39 19.14 -8.01
C ASN A 130 3.30 19.39 -6.49
N CYS A 131 2.19 19.05 -5.83
CA CYS A 131 2.12 19.03 -4.37
C CYS A 131 3.04 17.96 -3.78
N THR A 132 3.01 16.75 -4.31
CA THR A 132 3.91 15.67 -3.89
C THR A 132 5.37 16.06 -4.11
N LYS A 133 5.70 16.64 -5.26
CA LYS A 133 7.04 17.14 -5.57
C LYS A 133 7.46 18.30 -4.66
N PHE A 134 6.57 19.24 -4.37
CA PHE A 134 6.82 20.32 -3.42
C PHE A 134 7.02 19.80 -1.98
N ILE A 135 6.24 18.81 -1.55
CA ILE A 135 6.41 18.12 -0.26
C ILE A 135 7.74 17.36 -0.22
N ILE A 136 8.15 16.72 -1.32
CA ILE A 136 9.46 16.06 -1.47
C ILE A 136 10.60 17.08 -1.39
N GLU A 137 10.46 18.23 -2.05
CA GLU A 137 11.50 19.25 -2.17
C GLU A 137 11.65 20.11 -0.90
N ASN A 138 10.60 20.25 -0.08
CA ASN A 138 10.58 21.12 1.12
C ASN A 138 10.50 20.35 2.45
N ARG A 139 11.00 19.10 2.50
CA ARG A 139 10.96 18.23 3.70
C ARG A 139 11.73 18.81 4.88
N ILE A 140 11.14 18.73 6.08
CA ILE A 140 11.76 19.09 7.38
C ILE A 140 12.73 18.00 7.91
N ASN A 141 12.85 16.85 7.25
CA ASN A 141 13.96 15.90 7.45
C ASN A 141 14.14 15.09 6.16
N LYS A 142 15.34 15.11 5.57
CA LYS A 142 15.62 14.44 4.29
C LYS A 142 15.66 12.91 4.41
N ASP A 143 15.79 12.37 5.61
CA ASP A 143 16.18 10.97 5.82
C ASP A 143 15.00 9.98 6.00
N ILE A 144 13.76 10.45 6.24
CA ILE A 144 12.57 9.58 6.42
C ILE A 144 11.34 10.22 5.80
N ASP A 145 10.63 9.45 4.96
CA ASP A 145 9.44 9.89 4.23
C ASP A 145 8.19 10.07 5.14
N ILE A 146 7.15 10.71 4.61
CA ILE A 146 5.80 10.70 5.20
C ILE A 146 5.07 9.39 4.86
N PRO A 147 4.03 9.00 5.63
CA PRO A 147 3.16 7.88 5.25
C PRO A 147 2.66 8.08 3.83
N HIS A 148 2.56 6.99 3.07
CA HIS A 148 2.13 7.08 1.67
C HIS A 148 0.68 7.57 1.52
N SER A 149 -0.16 7.32 2.53
CA SER A 149 -1.52 7.83 2.59
C SER A 149 -1.63 9.06 3.49
N ASN A 150 -2.09 10.15 2.89
CA ASN A 150 -2.39 11.40 3.59
C ASN A 150 -3.58 11.29 4.55
N THR A 151 -4.30 10.15 4.58
CA THR A 151 -5.41 9.93 5.52
C THR A 151 -4.93 9.49 6.90
N VAL A 152 -3.70 8.99 7.01
CA VAL A 152 -3.11 8.59 8.29
C VAL A 152 -2.45 9.82 8.93
N ASN A 153 -3.04 10.32 10.00
CA ASN A 153 -2.61 11.54 10.70
C ASN A 153 -2.94 11.47 12.19
N ALA A 154 -2.67 12.53 12.96
CA ALA A 154 -2.88 12.54 14.40
C ALA A 154 -4.34 12.39 14.87
N LEU A 155 -5.34 12.42 13.99
CA LEU A 155 -6.73 12.06 14.31
C LEU A 155 -7.10 10.62 13.92
N PHE A 156 -6.16 9.83 13.39
CA PHE A 156 -6.40 8.42 13.04
C PHE A 156 -6.44 7.57 14.31
N MET A 157 -7.53 7.70 15.05
CA MET A 157 -7.79 7.03 16.31
C MET A 157 -9.28 6.95 16.58
N ASP A 158 -9.68 6.01 17.43
CA ASP A 158 -11.03 6.01 17.97
C ASP A 158 -11.24 7.16 18.96
N TYR A 159 -12.44 7.74 19.01
CA TYR A 159 -12.75 8.88 19.88
C TYR A 159 -12.48 8.63 21.37
N TYR A 160 -12.66 7.38 21.83
CA TYR A 160 -12.39 7.03 23.23
C TYR A 160 -10.91 7.20 23.62
N HIS A 161 -9.98 7.20 22.66
CA HIS A 161 -8.58 7.54 22.92
C HIS A 161 -8.41 8.99 23.36
N LEU A 162 -9.14 9.94 22.77
CA LEU A 162 -9.12 11.35 23.20
C LEU A 162 -9.73 11.51 24.60
N VAL A 163 -10.81 10.78 24.90
CA VAL A 163 -11.44 10.79 26.23
C VAL A 163 -10.48 10.24 27.29
N MET A 164 -9.80 9.12 27.01
CA MET A 164 -8.77 8.56 27.90
C MET A 164 -7.57 9.50 28.03
N ALA A 165 -7.10 10.09 26.93
CA ALA A 165 -6.01 11.05 26.93
C ALA A 165 -6.32 12.26 27.81
N TYR A 166 -7.50 12.86 27.67
CA TYR A 166 -7.94 13.95 28.55
C TYR A 166 -8.01 13.49 30.02
N THR A 167 -8.47 12.27 30.27
CA THR A 167 -8.52 11.71 31.63
C THR A 167 -7.12 11.56 32.23
N PHE A 168 -6.15 11.01 31.49
CA PHE A 168 -4.75 10.94 31.91
C PHE A 168 -4.14 12.32 32.11
N PHE A 169 -4.52 13.29 31.29
CA PHE A 169 -4.08 14.67 31.43
C PHE A 169 -4.55 15.25 32.77
N ARG A 170 -5.85 15.20 33.06
CA ARG A 170 -6.44 15.72 34.31
C ARG A 170 -5.95 15.01 35.56
N GLN A 171 -5.74 13.70 35.47
CA GLN A 171 -5.21 12.89 36.57
C GLN A 171 -3.69 12.96 36.69
N LYS A 172 -3.01 13.77 35.86
CA LYS A 172 -1.54 13.92 35.84
C LYS A 172 -0.79 12.59 35.62
N LYS A 173 -1.40 11.67 34.86
CA LYS A 173 -0.81 10.38 34.45
C LYS A 173 -0.20 10.40 33.04
N HIS A 174 -0.43 11.47 32.29
CA HIS A 174 -0.13 11.57 30.86
C HIS A 174 1.36 11.44 30.52
N GLU A 175 2.24 11.81 31.44
CA GLU A 175 3.70 11.74 31.32
C GLU A 175 4.33 10.50 31.97
N GLN A 176 3.54 9.62 32.58
CA GLN A 176 4.08 8.37 33.14
C GLN A 176 4.74 7.54 32.05
N GLU A 177 5.89 6.96 32.35
CA GLU A 177 6.61 6.13 31.40
C GLU A 177 5.84 4.82 31.23
N SER A 178 5.56 4.45 29.98
CA SER A 178 4.71 3.30 29.68
C SER A 178 5.30 2.45 28.58
N THR A 179 5.04 1.13 28.65
CA THR A 179 5.38 0.18 27.59
C THR A 179 4.15 -0.56 27.12
N PHE A 180 3.91 -0.51 25.82
CA PHE A 180 2.87 -1.26 25.13
C PHE A 180 3.47 -2.23 24.13
N GLU A 181 2.85 -3.40 23.99
CA GLU A 181 3.27 -4.43 23.05
C GLU A 181 2.16 -4.74 22.03
N ILE A 182 2.58 -4.93 20.78
CA ILE A 182 1.76 -5.38 19.67
C ILE A 182 2.07 -6.84 19.36
N TYR A 183 1.06 -7.69 19.41
CA TYR A 183 1.16 -9.12 19.07
C TYR A 183 -0.18 -9.68 18.58
N PHE A 184 -0.20 -10.89 18.04
CA PHE A 184 -1.44 -11.61 17.70
C PHE A 184 -1.54 -12.92 18.49
N ARG A 185 -2.75 -13.50 18.54
CA ARG A 185 -3.03 -14.72 19.32
C ARG A 185 -3.16 -15.99 18.48
N LYS A 186 -3.39 -15.86 17.17
CA LYS A 186 -3.58 -17.00 16.26
C LYS A 186 -3.00 -16.65 14.91
N CYS A 187 -2.24 -17.57 14.31
CA CYS A 187 -1.79 -17.41 12.94
C CYS A 187 -2.99 -17.32 11.99
N PRO A 188 -2.89 -16.54 10.90
CA PRO A 188 -3.96 -16.40 9.94
C PRO A 188 -4.10 -17.66 9.08
N PHE A 189 -5.26 -17.81 8.44
CA PHE A 189 -5.52 -18.84 7.42
C PHE A 189 -5.34 -20.29 7.92
N ASN A 190 -5.53 -20.53 9.22
CA ASN A 190 -5.24 -21.81 9.88
C ASN A 190 -3.77 -22.29 9.74
N GLY A 191 -2.87 -21.42 9.29
CA GLY A 191 -1.44 -21.68 9.16
C GLY A 191 -0.72 -21.72 10.52
N LYS A 192 0.62 -21.80 10.47
CA LYS A 192 1.48 -21.83 11.67
C LYS A 192 2.46 -20.68 11.76
N PHE A 193 2.38 -19.71 10.87
CA PHE A 193 3.25 -18.54 10.86
C PHE A 193 2.52 -17.30 10.33
N ALA A 194 3.13 -16.13 10.51
CA ALA A 194 2.84 -14.92 9.76
C ALA A 194 4.16 -14.26 9.31
N ILE A 195 4.08 -13.35 8.34
CA ILE A 195 5.21 -12.55 7.86
C ILE A 195 4.96 -11.11 8.27
N LEU A 196 5.82 -10.56 9.13
CA LEU A 196 5.67 -9.20 9.63
C LEU A 196 5.78 -8.18 8.48
N GLY A 197 4.74 -7.35 8.32
CA GLY A 197 4.72 -6.21 7.42
C GLY A 197 4.10 -4.99 8.08
N GLY A 198 4.36 -3.80 7.55
CA GLY A 198 3.74 -2.55 8.01
C GLY A 198 4.70 -1.63 8.76
N VAL A 199 5.86 -2.15 9.15
CA VAL A 199 6.87 -1.44 9.95
C VAL A 199 7.35 -0.18 9.25
N TYR A 200 7.52 -0.27 7.92
CA TYR A 200 7.89 0.87 7.08
C TYR A 200 6.93 2.05 7.24
N GLU A 201 5.62 1.81 7.21
CA GLU A 201 4.60 2.86 7.34
C GLU A 201 4.42 3.32 8.79
N ALA A 202 4.53 2.40 9.75
CA ALA A 202 4.47 2.73 11.17
C ALA A 202 5.57 3.72 11.60
N VAL A 203 6.82 3.53 11.15
CA VAL A 203 7.92 4.45 11.44
C VAL A 203 7.66 5.83 10.85
N LYS A 204 7.19 5.91 9.61
CA LYS A 204 6.86 7.18 8.94
C LYS A 204 5.73 7.92 9.66
N TYR A 205 4.72 7.20 10.09
CA TYR A 205 3.62 7.75 10.87
C TYR A 205 4.15 8.34 12.18
N ILE A 206 4.97 7.60 12.91
CA ILE A 206 5.54 8.07 14.18
C ILE A 206 6.43 9.30 13.96
N ASN A 207 7.30 9.29 12.95
CA ASN A 207 8.12 10.44 12.59
C ASN A 207 7.28 11.71 12.31
N SER A 208 6.19 11.55 11.55
CA SER A 208 5.31 12.65 11.11
C SER A 208 4.17 13.00 12.08
N PHE A 209 3.93 12.20 13.12
CA PHE A 209 2.79 12.35 14.03
C PHE A 209 2.79 13.71 14.73
N ARG A 210 1.92 14.63 14.33
CA ARG A 210 1.67 15.92 14.98
C ARG A 210 0.22 16.31 14.75
N PHE A 211 -0.38 17.00 15.73
CA PHE A 211 -1.67 17.65 15.52
C PHE A 211 -1.48 18.94 14.73
N THR A 212 -2.30 19.14 13.69
CA THR A 212 -2.38 20.43 12.99
C THR A 212 -3.32 21.38 13.74
N GLU A 213 -3.19 22.69 13.51
CA GLU A 213 -4.09 23.69 14.12
C GLU A 213 -5.58 23.42 13.83
N ALA A 214 -5.91 22.99 12.61
CA ALA A 214 -7.27 22.62 12.25
C ALA A 214 -7.78 21.38 13.02
N GLN A 215 -6.90 20.41 13.28
CA GLN A 215 -7.24 19.23 14.08
C GLN A 215 -7.41 19.58 15.55
N LEU A 216 -6.54 20.44 16.09
CA LEU A 216 -6.65 20.95 17.46
C LEU A 216 -7.96 21.72 17.67
N GLU A 217 -8.33 22.59 16.74
CA GLU A 217 -9.62 23.31 16.78
C GLU A 217 -10.82 22.34 16.72
N PHE A 218 -10.74 21.30 15.90
CA PHE A 218 -11.75 20.25 15.87
C PHE A 218 -11.88 19.55 17.22
N VAL A 219 -10.77 19.14 17.85
CA VAL A 219 -10.78 18.49 19.16
C VAL A 219 -11.34 19.45 20.22
N ARG A 220 -10.89 20.71 20.24
CA ARG A 220 -11.38 21.77 21.13
C ARG A 220 -12.91 21.88 21.06
N LYS A 221 -13.44 21.98 19.84
CA LYS A 221 -14.89 22.10 19.60
C LYS A 221 -15.66 20.85 20.04
N LYS A 222 -15.14 19.66 19.75
CA LYS A 222 -15.82 18.39 20.10
C LYS A 222 -15.80 18.09 21.59
N MET A 223 -14.76 18.53 22.29
CA MET A 223 -14.56 18.31 23.70
C MET A 223 -14.83 19.57 24.54
N SER A 224 -15.58 20.55 24.01
CA SER A 224 -15.80 21.85 24.65
C SER A 224 -16.58 21.80 25.98
N HIS A 225 -17.17 20.66 26.31
CA HIS A 225 -17.88 20.42 27.56
C HIS A 225 -16.94 19.99 28.70
N TYR A 226 -15.69 19.67 28.40
CA TYR A 226 -14.67 19.36 29.40
C TYR A 226 -14.04 20.65 29.94
N GLU A 227 -13.83 20.71 31.25
CA GLU A 227 -13.13 21.80 31.92
C GLU A 227 -11.68 21.92 31.44
N ASP A 228 -11.11 23.14 31.47
CA ASP A 228 -9.71 23.39 31.11
C ASP A 228 -9.29 22.81 29.73
N ILE A 229 -10.23 22.70 28.79
CA ILE A 229 -9.98 22.10 27.47
C ILE A 229 -8.82 22.79 26.75
N ASP A 230 -8.67 24.11 26.86
CA ASP A 230 -7.58 24.84 26.22
C ASP A 230 -6.19 24.44 26.74
N LEU A 231 -6.06 24.08 28.03
CA LEU A 231 -4.81 23.54 28.57
C LEU A 231 -4.49 22.17 27.94
N PHE A 232 -5.50 21.32 27.78
CA PHE A 232 -5.34 20.03 27.12
C PHE A 232 -4.98 20.18 25.64
N ILE A 233 -5.61 21.11 24.92
CA ILE A 233 -5.29 21.39 23.52
C ILE A 233 -3.87 21.93 23.38
N ASN A 234 -3.42 22.80 24.29
CA ASN A 234 -2.05 23.28 24.31
C ASN A 234 -1.05 22.15 24.57
N TYR A 235 -1.40 21.17 25.43
CA TYR A 235 -0.60 19.97 25.60
C TYR A 235 -0.54 19.11 24.32
N LEU A 236 -1.69 18.83 23.68
CA LEU A 236 -1.74 18.08 22.42
C LEU A 236 -0.92 18.72 21.30
N LYS A 237 -0.88 20.06 21.26
CA LYS A 237 -0.06 20.82 20.31
C LYS A 237 1.43 20.52 20.44
N GLY A 238 1.91 20.24 21.65
CA GLY A 238 3.31 19.89 21.92
C GLY A 238 3.65 18.44 21.61
N LEU A 239 2.65 17.57 21.46
CA LEU A 239 2.88 16.13 21.27
C LEU A 239 3.57 15.82 19.94
N SER A 240 4.48 14.86 20.02
CA SER A 240 5.39 14.51 18.95
C SER A 240 5.71 13.03 19.01
N GLY A 241 5.63 12.31 17.88
CA GLY A 241 6.13 10.93 17.84
C GLY A 241 7.66 10.79 18.01
N ARG A 242 8.38 11.90 18.23
CA ARG A 242 9.77 11.87 18.72
C ARG A 242 9.87 11.65 20.23
N ASP A 243 8.75 11.58 20.94
CA ASP A 243 8.77 11.38 22.39
C ASP A 243 8.61 9.89 22.76
N VAL A 244 8.69 9.00 21.76
CA VAL A 244 8.60 7.54 21.94
C VAL A 244 9.82 6.83 21.36
N SER A 245 10.08 5.65 21.90
CA SER A 245 10.96 4.63 21.34
C SER A 245 10.14 3.48 20.78
N LEU A 246 10.53 2.96 19.62
CA LEU A 246 9.93 1.77 19.00
C LEU A 246 10.97 0.66 18.91
N TYR A 247 10.63 -0.48 19.49
CA TYR A 247 11.34 -1.73 19.25
C TYR A 247 10.50 -2.59 18.31
N CYS A 248 11.11 -3.26 17.35
CA CYS A 248 10.38 -4.11 16.44
C CYS A 248 11.25 -5.26 15.94
N MET A 249 10.61 -6.37 15.61
CA MET A 249 11.23 -7.37 14.75
C MET A 249 11.46 -6.79 13.36
N GLU A 250 12.49 -7.25 12.67
CA GLU A 250 12.76 -6.77 11.33
C GLU A 250 11.59 -7.07 10.38
N GLU A 251 11.17 -6.08 9.59
CA GLU A 251 10.15 -6.25 8.56
C GLU A 251 10.53 -7.40 7.61
N GLY A 252 9.57 -8.28 7.35
CA GLY A 252 9.74 -9.51 6.57
C GLY A 252 10.10 -10.76 7.39
N SER A 253 10.29 -10.63 8.71
CA SER A 253 10.54 -11.77 9.60
C SER A 253 9.35 -12.72 9.65
N ILE A 254 9.64 -14.02 9.81
CA ILE A 254 8.62 -15.01 10.21
C ILE A 254 8.33 -14.81 11.70
N VAL A 255 7.05 -14.64 12.04
CA VAL A 255 6.58 -14.32 13.39
C VAL A 255 5.43 -15.22 13.83
N PHE A 256 5.24 -15.33 15.13
CA PHE A 256 4.38 -16.31 15.77
C PHE A 256 3.40 -15.68 16.78
N PRO A 257 2.36 -16.40 17.21
CA PRO A 257 1.43 -15.91 18.20
C PRO A 257 2.10 -15.71 19.57
N HIS A 258 1.56 -14.77 20.34
CA HIS A 258 1.92 -14.51 21.75
C HIS A 258 3.33 -13.94 22.00
N GLU A 259 4.12 -13.71 20.95
CA GLU A 259 5.36 -12.92 21.05
C GLU A 259 5.14 -11.46 20.64
N PRO A 260 5.77 -10.50 21.33
CA PRO A 260 5.73 -9.09 20.94
C PRO A 260 6.46 -8.88 19.61
N LEU A 261 5.74 -8.37 18.61
CA LEU A 261 6.27 -8.02 17.29
C LEU A 261 6.84 -6.61 17.26
N MET A 262 6.17 -5.70 17.97
CA MET A 262 6.53 -4.30 18.13
C MET A 262 6.23 -3.86 19.56
N VAL A 263 7.10 -3.02 20.11
CA VAL A 263 6.97 -2.43 21.43
C VAL A 263 7.04 -0.91 21.26
N VAL A 264 6.08 -0.21 21.86
CA VAL A 264 6.02 1.25 21.91
C VAL A 264 6.28 1.67 23.35
N GLN A 265 7.30 2.48 23.55
CA GLN A 265 7.71 2.97 24.86
C GLN A 265 7.71 4.50 24.88
N GLY A 266 7.24 5.09 25.99
CA GLY A 266 7.22 6.55 26.20
C GLY A 266 6.02 7.01 27.03
N PRO A 267 5.67 8.31 26.98
CA PRO A 267 4.58 8.89 27.77
C PRO A 267 3.24 8.19 27.55
N LEU A 268 2.57 7.80 28.64
CA LEU A 268 1.34 7.01 28.66
C LEU A 268 0.27 7.52 27.69
N LEU A 269 0.04 8.84 27.69
CA LEU A 269 -0.98 9.44 26.82
C LEU A 269 -0.62 9.26 25.35
N LEU A 270 0.64 9.55 24.98
CA LEU A 270 1.09 9.45 23.60
C LEU A 270 1.06 8.00 23.12
N CYS A 271 1.62 7.07 23.90
CA CYS A 271 1.58 5.65 23.57
C CYS A 271 0.14 5.12 23.41
N GLN A 272 -0.82 5.64 24.18
CA GLN A 272 -2.22 5.24 24.10
C GLN A 272 -2.92 5.73 22.82
N ILE A 273 -2.69 6.98 22.40
CA ILE A 273 -3.37 7.53 21.21
C ILE A 273 -2.81 6.99 19.88
N LEU A 274 -1.63 6.37 19.90
CA LEU A 274 -1.02 5.75 18.72
C LEU A 274 -1.62 4.37 18.37
N GLU A 275 -2.37 3.75 19.28
CA GLU A 275 -2.87 2.38 19.19
C GLU A 275 -3.61 2.07 17.87
N SER A 276 -4.67 2.81 17.55
CA SER A 276 -5.50 2.50 16.37
C SER A 276 -4.71 2.55 15.07
N ALA A 277 -3.86 3.57 14.90
CA ALA A 277 -3.07 3.76 13.70
C ALA A 277 -2.02 2.67 13.53
N LEU A 278 -1.27 2.35 14.59
CA LEU A 278 -0.26 1.30 14.56
C LEU A 278 -0.89 -0.08 14.32
N LEU A 279 -2.00 -0.40 14.97
CA LEU A 279 -2.72 -1.64 14.70
C LEU A 279 -3.17 -1.72 13.24
N ASN A 280 -3.73 -0.65 12.68
CA ASN A 280 -4.18 -0.64 11.29
C ASN A 280 -3.01 -0.87 10.31
N MET A 281 -1.90 -0.15 10.49
CA MET A 281 -0.74 -0.21 9.61
C MET A 281 0.05 -1.52 9.71
N ILE A 282 -0.03 -2.27 10.80
CA ILE A 282 0.69 -3.56 10.93
C ILE A 282 -0.20 -4.75 10.56
N ASN A 283 -1.50 -4.67 10.87
CA ASN A 283 -2.43 -5.81 10.74
C ASN A 283 -2.64 -6.22 9.29
N TYR A 284 -3.02 -5.28 8.42
CA TYR A 284 -3.32 -5.57 7.02
C TYR A 284 -2.05 -5.96 6.22
N PRO A 285 -0.94 -5.21 6.29
CA PRO A 285 0.33 -5.62 5.70
C PRO A 285 0.84 -7.01 6.09
N THR A 286 0.82 -7.35 7.38
CA THR A 286 1.25 -8.67 7.86
C THR A 286 0.37 -9.78 7.29
N LEU A 287 -0.94 -9.53 7.22
CA LEU A 287 -1.90 -10.47 6.66
C LEU A 287 -1.67 -10.70 5.16
N ILE A 288 -1.48 -9.63 4.38
CA ILE A 288 -1.24 -9.70 2.92
C ILE A 288 0.09 -10.36 2.60
N ALA A 289 1.16 -10.00 3.30
CA ALA A 289 2.47 -10.63 3.16
C ALA A 289 2.36 -12.15 3.36
N THR A 290 1.70 -12.56 4.45
CA THR A 290 1.45 -13.97 4.75
C THR A 290 0.62 -14.67 3.67
N ASN A 291 -0.50 -14.06 3.25
CA ASN A 291 -1.39 -14.63 2.24
C ASN A 291 -0.67 -14.82 0.90
N SER A 292 0.10 -13.82 0.46
CA SER A 292 0.85 -13.90 -0.80
C SER A 292 1.90 -15.01 -0.80
N MET A 293 2.58 -15.21 0.33
CA MET A 293 3.55 -16.29 0.47
C MET A 293 2.88 -17.66 0.51
N LEU A 294 1.74 -17.80 1.18
CA LEU A 294 0.96 -19.04 1.15
C LEU A 294 0.55 -19.39 -0.27
N TYR A 295 0.05 -18.43 -1.06
CA TYR A 295 -0.21 -18.66 -2.49
C TYR A 295 1.05 -19.08 -3.25
N LYS A 296 2.17 -18.39 -3.02
CA LYS A 296 3.46 -18.70 -3.66
C LYS A 296 3.92 -20.13 -3.35
N ILE A 297 3.75 -20.59 -2.12
CA ILE A 297 4.06 -21.96 -1.71
C ILE A 297 3.08 -22.95 -2.35
N SER A 298 1.77 -22.65 -2.31
CA SER A 298 0.72 -23.53 -2.86
C SER A 298 0.88 -23.80 -4.35
N ILE A 299 1.44 -22.87 -5.12
CA ILE A 299 1.71 -23.05 -6.55
C ILE A 299 3.11 -23.58 -6.85
N ASN A 300 3.81 -24.14 -5.85
CA ASN A 300 5.17 -24.64 -5.96
C ASN A 300 6.17 -23.59 -6.49
N TYR A 301 6.07 -22.36 -5.98
CA TYR A 301 6.93 -21.22 -6.33
C TYR A 301 6.90 -20.82 -7.82
N LYS A 302 5.90 -21.27 -8.60
CA LYS A 302 5.64 -20.77 -9.96
C LYS A 302 5.42 -19.24 -9.98
N PRO A 303 5.60 -18.57 -11.14
CA PRO A 303 5.29 -17.15 -11.29
C PRO A 303 3.89 -16.77 -10.76
N LEU A 304 3.86 -15.75 -9.89
CA LEU A 304 2.64 -15.23 -9.27
C LEU A 304 2.47 -13.73 -9.57
N ALA A 305 1.29 -13.32 -10.02
CA ALA A 305 0.94 -11.92 -10.28
C ALA A 305 -0.23 -11.46 -9.41
N GLU A 306 -0.13 -10.25 -8.85
CA GLU A 306 -1.18 -9.60 -8.07
C GLU A 306 -2.08 -8.71 -8.97
N PHE A 307 -3.33 -9.14 -9.17
CA PHE A 307 -4.34 -8.49 -10.05
C PHE A 307 -5.53 -7.91 -9.28
N GLY A 308 -5.34 -7.61 -7.99
CA GLY A 308 -6.37 -7.25 -7.03
C GLY A 308 -6.68 -5.76 -6.92
N CYS A 309 -5.90 -4.86 -7.53
CA CYS A 309 -6.07 -3.40 -7.43
C CYS A 309 -7.54 -2.91 -7.50
N ARG A 310 -8.38 -3.49 -8.37
CA ARG A 310 -9.79 -3.11 -8.57
C ARG A 310 -10.77 -3.59 -7.48
N ARG A 311 -10.34 -4.51 -6.61
CA ARG A 311 -11.13 -5.09 -5.50
C ARG A 311 -10.52 -4.83 -4.13
N ALA A 312 -9.34 -4.20 -4.08
CA ALA A 312 -8.71 -3.80 -2.85
C ALA A 312 -9.62 -2.88 -2.02
N GLN A 313 -9.45 -2.91 -0.69
CA GLN A 313 -10.30 -2.16 0.24
C GLN A 313 -9.88 -0.69 0.30
N GLY A 314 -10.25 0.06 -0.73
CA GLY A 314 -9.92 1.48 -0.88
C GLY A 314 -8.54 1.74 -1.51
N PRO A 315 -8.20 3.01 -1.80
CA PRO A 315 -6.95 3.37 -2.48
C PRO A 315 -5.69 2.98 -1.70
N ASP A 316 -5.69 3.16 -0.38
CA ASP A 316 -4.58 2.72 0.48
C ASP A 316 -4.45 1.18 0.47
N GLY A 317 -5.58 0.47 0.59
CA GLY A 317 -5.60 -0.99 0.50
C GLY A 317 -5.00 -1.52 -0.81
N ALA A 318 -5.19 -0.80 -1.93
CA ALA A 318 -4.56 -1.16 -3.19
C ALA A 318 -3.03 -0.98 -3.15
N LEU A 319 -2.52 0.10 -2.56
CA LEU A 319 -1.09 0.39 -2.50
C LEU A 319 -0.37 -0.44 -1.45
N SER A 320 -0.84 -0.39 -0.20
CA SER A 320 -0.38 -1.22 0.91
C SER A 320 -0.43 -2.69 0.51
N GLY A 321 -1.57 -3.15 -0.01
CA GLY A 321 -1.75 -4.53 -0.42
C GLY A 321 -0.75 -4.96 -1.50
N THR A 322 -0.56 -4.18 -2.57
CA THR A 322 0.44 -4.51 -3.60
C THR A 322 1.88 -4.49 -3.04
N ARG A 323 2.25 -3.53 -2.18
CA ARG A 323 3.61 -3.48 -1.60
C ARG A 323 3.94 -4.76 -0.85
N TYR A 324 3.03 -5.20 0.03
CA TYR A 324 3.28 -6.34 0.89
C TYR A 324 3.01 -7.68 0.21
N SER A 325 2.19 -7.73 -0.85
CA SER A 325 2.02 -8.96 -1.63
C SER A 325 3.28 -9.33 -2.41
N ALA A 326 4.18 -8.37 -2.67
CA ALA A 326 5.43 -8.59 -3.39
C ALA A 326 6.41 -9.55 -2.69
N VAL A 327 6.22 -9.86 -1.40
CA VAL A 327 7.04 -10.90 -0.74
C VAL A 327 6.78 -12.29 -1.37
N GLY A 328 5.53 -12.56 -1.77
CA GLY A 328 5.14 -13.77 -2.49
C GLY A 328 5.02 -13.58 -4.01
N CYS A 329 4.49 -12.45 -4.46
CA CYS A 329 4.22 -12.16 -5.86
C CYS A 329 5.48 -11.70 -6.61
N ASP A 330 5.55 -12.04 -7.88
CA ASP A 330 6.64 -11.66 -8.79
C ASP A 330 6.28 -10.44 -9.65
N PHE A 331 4.98 -10.23 -9.87
CA PHE A 331 4.45 -9.13 -10.68
C PHE A 331 3.21 -8.49 -10.05
N THR A 332 2.87 -7.29 -10.49
CA THR A 332 1.58 -6.63 -10.18
C THR A 332 0.96 -6.01 -11.43
N SER A 333 -0.36 -5.87 -11.43
CA SER A 333 -1.08 -5.00 -12.38
C SER A 333 -1.18 -3.53 -11.92
N ASN A 334 -0.83 -3.24 -10.66
CA ASN A 334 -1.01 -1.92 -10.05
C ASN A 334 0.12 -0.97 -10.49
N VAL A 335 -0.18 -0.16 -11.50
CA VAL A 335 0.76 0.80 -12.10
C VAL A 335 1.32 1.78 -11.07
N TYR A 336 0.49 2.26 -10.14
CA TYR A 336 0.95 3.25 -9.16
C TYR A 336 1.88 2.63 -8.11
N ALA A 337 1.57 1.42 -7.64
CA ALA A 337 2.46 0.69 -6.74
C ALA A 337 3.82 0.36 -7.38
N SER A 338 3.82 -0.03 -8.66
CA SER A 338 5.07 -0.24 -9.39
C SER A 338 5.90 1.05 -9.52
N PHE A 339 5.26 2.17 -9.86
CA PHE A 339 5.94 3.47 -9.90
C PHE A 339 6.60 3.85 -8.57
N LEU A 340 5.96 3.56 -7.44
CA LEU A 340 6.47 3.89 -6.11
C LEU A 340 7.54 2.92 -5.59
N TYR A 341 7.40 1.62 -5.92
CA TYR A 341 8.13 0.54 -5.25
C TYR A 341 9.01 -0.31 -6.17
N ASP A 342 9.06 0.03 -7.46
CA ASP A 342 9.81 -0.68 -8.51
C ASP A 342 9.44 -2.18 -8.62
N ILE A 343 8.16 -2.48 -8.37
CA ILE A 343 7.62 -3.83 -8.53
C ILE A 343 7.40 -4.10 -10.03
N PRO A 344 7.86 -5.23 -10.59
CA PRO A 344 7.62 -5.55 -11.99
C PRO A 344 6.13 -5.55 -12.35
N ILE A 345 5.76 -4.85 -13.44
CA ILE A 345 4.39 -4.85 -13.95
C ILE A 345 4.21 -5.99 -14.94
N ILE A 346 3.05 -6.65 -14.85
CA ILE A 346 2.52 -7.47 -15.93
C ILE A 346 1.08 -7.05 -16.24
N GLY A 347 0.77 -6.96 -17.54
CA GLY A 347 -0.54 -6.60 -18.04
C GLY A 347 -0.70 -7.10 -19.47
N THR A 348 -1.92 -7.51 -19.83
CA THR A 348 -2.21 -8.08 -21.14
C THR A 348 -3.33 -7.27 -21.81
N MET A 349 -4.51 -7.87 -21.97
CA MET A 349 -5.73 -7.27 -22.49
C MET A 349 -6.92 -7.68 -21.60
N SER A 350 -8.04 -6.96 -21.74
CA SER A 350 -9.31 -7.27 -21.07
C SER A 350 -10.37 -7.72 -22.07
N HIS A 351 -11.43 -8.36 -21.59
CA HIS A 351 -12.59 -8.68 -22.43
C HIS A 351 -13.18 -7.43 -23.10
N SER A 352 -13.20 -6.28 -22.40
CA SER A 352 -13.69 -5.02 -22.99
C SER A 352 -12.86 -4.55 -24.19
N PHE A 353 -11.55 -4.81 -24.21
CA PHE A 353 -10.70 -4.53 -25.37
C PHE A 353 -11.05 -5.45 -26.54
N ILE A 354 -11.29 -6.74 -26.30
CA ILE A 354 -11.64 -7.68 -27.38
C ILE A 354 -13.04 -7.36 -27.93
N CYS A 355 -14.01 -7.11 -27.04
CA CYS A 355 -15.39 -6.79 -27.41
C CYS A 355 -15.56 -5.42 -28.09
N SER A 356 -14.55 -4.54 -28.08
CA SER A 356 -14.65 -3.26 -28.78
C SER A 356 -14.48 -3.39 -30.30
N TYR A 357 -14.00 -4.54 -30.79
CA TYR A 357 -13.78 -4.77 -32.21
C TYR A 357 -14.99 -5.41 -32.87
N GLN A 358 -15.27 -4.99 -34.10
CA GLN A 358 -16.35 -5.55 -34.93
C GLN A 358 -15.81 -6.43 -36.06
N HIS A 359 -16.67 -7.31 -36.58
CA HIS A 359 -16.33 -8.08 -37.77
C HIS A 359 -16.10 -7.15 -38.96
N GLY A 360 -14.97 -7.32 -39.67
CA GLY A 360 -14.62 -6.51 -40.83
C GLY A 360 -14.11 -5.11 -40.52
N GLU A 361 -13.85 -4.79 -39.25
CA GLU A 361 -13.26 -3.52 -38.85
C GLU A 361 -11.85 -3.37 -39.44
N ALA A 362 -11.60 -2.23 -40.08
CA ALA A 362 -10.32 -1.95 -40.71
C ALA A 362 -9.32 -1.40 -39.68
N LEU A 363 -8.15 -2.04 -39.59
CA LEU A 363 -7.02 -1.53 -38.80
C LEU A 363 -6.33 -0.39 -39.53
N HIS A 364 -5.86 0.60 -38.76
CA HIS A 364 -5.25 1.82 -39.31
C HIS A 364 -3.94 1.53 -40.06
N SER A 365 -3.16 0.56 -39.62
CA SER A 365 -1.91 0.14 -40.26
C SER A 365 -2.03 -1.29 -40.75
N LYS A 366 -1.43 -1.57 -41.92
CA LYS A 366 -1.21 -2.95 -42.39
C LYS A 366 0.14 -3.50 -41.97
N TYR A 367 1.06 -2.62 -41.55
CA TYR A 367 2.45 -2.95 -41.35
C TYR A 367 2.82 -3.10 -39.87
N LEU A 368 3.77 -3.98 -39.60
CA LEU A 368 4.52 -4.09 -38.34
C LEU A 368 6.00 -4.19 -38.71
N ASP A 369 6.83 -3.26 -38.21
CA ASP A 369 8.28 -3.18 -38.50
C ASP A 369 8.64 -3.27 -39.99
N GLY A 370 7.82 -2.63 -40.85
CA GLY A 370 8.05 -2.60 -42.30
C GLY A 370 7.62 -3.88 -43.04
N HIS A 371 7.13 -4.90 -42.33
CA HIS A 371 6.51 -6.08 -42.92
C HIS A 371 5.02 -5.86 -43.13
N ASP A 372 4.45 -6.29 -44.26
CA ASP A 372 2.99 -6.32 -44.46
C ASP A 372 2.37 -7.40 -43.57
N PHE A 373 2.14 -7.02 -42.32
CA PHE A 373 1.75 -7.92 -41.25
C PHE A 373 0.36 -8.50 -41.48
N LEU A 374 -0.58 -7.74 -42.07
CA LEU A 374 -1.92 -8.26 -42.35
C LEU A 374 -1.88 -9.34 -43.44
N SER A 375 -1.03 -9.20 -44.45
CA SER A 375 -0.84 -10.27 -45.44
C SER A 375 -0.24 -11.53 -44.80
N ILE A 376 0.71 -11.39 -43.88
CA ILE A 376 1.27 -12.53 -43.12
C ILE A 376 0.19 -13.19 -42.27
N VAL A 377 -0.62 -12.40 -41.56
CA VAL A 377 -1.75 -12.88 -40.76
C VAL A 377 -2.75 -13.62 -41.63
N HIS A 378 -3.10 -13.10 -42.81
CA HIS A 378 -4.04 -13.76 -43.71
C HIS A 378 -3.53 -15.12 -44.19
N LYS A 379 -2.26 -15.19 -44.60
CA LYS A 379 -1.59 -16.44 -44.96
C LYS A 379 -1.60 -17.45 -43.80
N ASN A 380 -1.25 -17.01 -42.59
CA ASN A 380 -1.20 -17.89 -41.42
C ASN A 380 -2.58 -18.30 -40.91
N LYS A 381 -3.60 -17.48 -41.14
CA LYS A 381 -5.00 -17.84 -40.95
C LYS A 381 -5.38 -19.03 -41.82
N GLU A 382 -5.05 -19.00 -43.10
CA GLU A 382 -5.33 -20.14 -44.01
C GLU A 382 -4.65 -21.43 -43.52
N ILE A 383 -3.38 -21.35 -43.11
CA ILE A 383 -2.63 -22.50 -42.57
C ILE A 383 -3.32 -23.07 -41.32
N ILE A 384 -3.62 -22.24 -40.34
CA ILE A 384 -4.25 -22.70 -39.09
C ILE A 384 -5.66 -23.24 -39.34
N HIS A 385 -6.45 -22.62 -40.21
CA HIS A 385 -7.78 -23.10 -40.56
C HIS A 385 -7.73 -24.48 -41.26
N GLN A 386 -6.75 -24.71 -42.14
CA GLN A 386 -6.55 -26.02 -42.77
C GLN A 386 -6.16 -27.11 -41.76
N LEU A 387 -5.32 -26.77 -40.78
CA LEU A 387 -4.85 -27.72 -39.76
C LEU A 387 -5.93 -28.09 -38.74
N TYR A 388 -6.78 -27.14 -38.34
CA TYR A 388 -7.64 -27.29 -37.16
C TYR A 388 -9.14 -27.05 -37.40
N LYS A 389 -9.57 -26.72 -38.63
CA LYS A 389 -10.99 -26.50 -38.99
C LYS A 389 -11.68 -25.46 -38.10
N CYS A 390 -11.16 -24.24 -38.10
CA CYS A 390 -11.57 -23.16 -37.21
C CYS A 390 -12.85 -22.41 -37.65
N GLU A 391 -13.91 -23.12 -38.05
CA GLU A 391 -15.14 -22.51 -38.62
C GLU A 391 -15.89 -21.59 -37.65
N LEU A 392 -15.71 -21.81 -36.34
CA LEU A 392 -16.39 -21.08 -35.27
C LEU A 392 -15.55 -19.92 -34.69
N ALA A 393 -14.32 -19.73 -35.19
CA ALA A 393 -13.44 -18.68 -34.74
C ALA A 393 -13.98 -17.30 -35.10
N LYS A 394 -13.98 -16.39 -34.12
CA LYS A 394 -14.51 -15.03 -34.28
C LYS A 394 -13.48 -14.12 -34.93
N GLU A 395 -13.82 -13.56 -36.08
CA GLU A 395 -12.97 -12.60 -36.80
C GLU A 395 -12.74 -11.30 -36.02
N SER A 396 -13.72 -10.83 -35.24
CA SER A 396 -13.56 -9.65 -34.40
C SER A 396 -12.49 -9.86 -33.33
N GLU A 397 -12.42 -11.07 -32.76
CA GLU A 397 -11.40 -11.47 -31.78
C GLU A 397 -10.01 -11.54 -32.45
N LEU A 398 -9.92 -12.12 -33.65
CA LEU A 398 -8.68 -12.10 -34.43
C LEU A 398 -8.22 -10.66 -34.70
N THR A 399 -9.14 -9.78 -35.11
CA THR A 399 -8.85 -8.37 -35.37
C THR A 399 -8.32 -7.66 -34.12
N ALA A 400 -8.90 -7.93 -32.95
CA ALA A 400 -8.41 -7.42 -31.68
C ALA A 400 -6.99 -7.90 -31.37
N PHE A 401 -6.69 -9.18 -31.57
CA PHE A 401 -5.36 -9.74 -31.34
C PHE A 401 -4.31 -9.17 -32.30
N VAL A 402 -4.66 -9.03 -33.58
CA VAL A 402 -3.78 -8.41 -34.58
C VAL A 402 -3.49 -6.95 -34.22
N SER A 403 -4.52 -6.19 -33.86
CA SER A 403 -4.38 -4.81 -33.40
C SER A 403 -3.44 -4.71 -32.19
N PHE A 404 -3.61 -5.59 -31.21
CA PHE A 404 -2.72 -5.63 -30.05
C PHE A 404 -1.28 -5.99 -30.42
N ALA A 405 -1.09 -6.98 -31.30
CA ALA A 405 0.22 -7.42 -31.76
C ALA A 405 0.98 -6.35 -32.55
N GLN A 406 0.30 -5.56 -33.38
CA GLN A 406 0.91 -4.46 -34.14
C GLN A 406 1.50 -3.37 -33.24
N ILE A 407 0.93 -3.16 -32.05
CA ILE A 407 1.40 -2.14 -31.11
C ILE A 407 2.33 -2.72 -30.05
N ASN A 408 2.05 -3.95 -29.60
CA ASN A 408 2.69 -4.55 -28.42
C ASN A 408 3.30 -5.94 -28.71
N PRO A 409 4.10 -6.12 -29.78
CA PRO A 409 4.53 -7.44 -30.24
C PRO A 409 5.43 -8.18 -29.24
N LYS A 410 6.16 -7.44 -28.38
CA LYS A 410 7.09 -8.00 -27.38
C LYS A 410 6.42 -8.52 -26.11
N ILE A 411 5.18 -8.11 -25.85
CA ILE A 411 4.42 -8.48 -24.63
C ILE A 411 3.14 -9.23 -24.98
N PHE A 412 3.14 -9.94 -26.10
CA PHE A 412 1.96 -10.58 -26.67
C PHE A 412 1.49 -11.78 -25.84
N ILE A 413 0.52 -11.53 -24.96
CA ILE A 413 -0.27 -12.54 -24.23
C ILE A 413 -1.75 -12.28 -24.51
N CYS A 414 -2.49 -13.24 -25.05
CA CYS A 414 -3.91 -13.07 -25.39
C CYS A 414 -4.85 -13.66 -24.36
N LEU A 415 -5.94 -12.94 -24.06
CA LEU A 415 -7.08 -13.47 -23.32
C LEU A 415 -7.97 -14.25 -24.30
N ILE A 416 -8.06 -15.57 -24.16
CA ILE A 416 -8.64 -16.45 -25.19
C ILE A 416 -10.11 -16.84 -24.95
N ASP A 417 -10.69 -16.47 -23.82
CA ASP A 417 -11.99 -16.96 -23.36
C ASP A 417 -13.10 -15.90 -23.46
N THR A 418 -12.97 -14.94 -24.38
CA THR A 418 -14.02 -13.92 -24.58
C THR A 418 -15.27 -14.51 -25.24
N TYR A 419 -15.08 -15.41 -26.21
CA TYR A 419 -16.20 -16.08 -26.89
C TYR A 419 -16.17 -17.60 -26.65
N ASP A 420 -15.05 -18.25 -27.02
CA ASP A 420 -14.81 -19.67 -26.75
C ASP A 420 -13.31 -19.94 -26.80
N SER A 421 -12.77 -20.53 -25.74
CA SER A 421 -11.32 -20.79 -25.60
C SER A 421 -10.79 -21.76 -26.67
N LEU A 422 -11.52 -22.84 -26.95
CA LEU A 422 -11.04 -23.96 -27.77
C LEU A 422 -11.60 -23.96 -29.20
N GLN A 423 -12.61 -23.14 -29.48
CA GLN A 423 -13.20 -22.99 -30.81
C GLN A 423 -12.83 -21.67 -31.49
N SER A 424 -12.36 -20.68 -30.74
CA SER A 424 -12.02 -19.35 -31.25
C SER A 424 -10.66 -18.86 -30.76
N GLY A 425 -10.53 -18.57 -29.46
CA GLY A 425 -9.43 -17.78 -28.94
C GLY A 425 -8.05 -18.41 -29.12
N ILE A 426 -7.92 -19.73 -28.87
CA ILE A 426 -6.64 -20.42 -29.04
C ILE A 426 -6.14 -20.37 -30.49
N TYR A 427 -7.03 -20.56 -31.47
CA TYR A 427 -6.66 -20.56 -32.88
C TYR A 427 -6.37 -19.15 -33.39
N ASN A 428 -7.19 -18.17 -33.00
CA ASN A 428 -6.93 -16.76 -33.28
C ASN A 428 -5.58 -16.32 -32.71
N PHE A 429 -5.24 -16.75 -31.49
CA PHE A 429 -3.93 -16.52 -30.90
C PHE A 429 -2.81 -17.17 -31.73
N LEU A 430 -2.95 -18.44 -32.14
CA LEU A 430 -1.93 -19.14 -32.93
C LEU A 430 -1.66 -18.46 -34.28
N ILE A 431 -2.70 -17.97 -34.95
CA ILE A 431 -2.58 -17.23 -36.22
C ILE A 431 -1.65 -16.02 -36.03
N VAL A 432 -1.89 -15.22 -35.00
CA VAL A 432 -1.11 -14.01 -34.73
C VAL A 432 0.28 -14.36 -34.18
N ALA A 433 0.39 -15.37 -33.31
CA ALA A 433 1.65 -15.85 -32.77
C ALA A 433 2.60 -16.34 -33.88
N LEU A 434 2.08 -17.12 -34.84
CA LEU A 434 2.84 -17.58 -36.01
C LEU A 434 3.30 -16.40 -36.87
N SER A 435 2.41 -15.43 -37.07
CA SER A 435 2.71 -14.21 -37.84
C SER A 435 3.79 -13.36 -37.19
N LEU A 436 3.77 -13.23 -35.86
CA LEU A 436 4.84 -12.58 -35.09
C LEU A 436 6.15 -13.36 -35.20
N HIS A 437 6.10 -14.69 -35.12
CA HIS A 437 7.28 -15.54 -35.20
C HIS A 437 8.03 -15.39 -36.53
N GLU A 438 7.31 -15.30 -37.66
CA GLU A 438 7.91 -15.12 -38.99
C GLU A 438 8.71 -13.83 -39.14
N ILE A 439 8.34 -12.78 -38.41
CA ILE A 439 9.04 -11.50 -38.41
C ILE A 439 9.95 -11.35 -37.17
N ASN A 440 10.38 -12.48 -36.59
CA ASN A 440 11.34 -12.59 -35.48
C ASN A 440 10.87 -12.05 -34.13
N TYR A 441 9.56 -11.85 -33.94
CA TYR A 441 9.00 -11.62 -32.61
C TYR A 441 8.75 -12.94 -31.86
N LYS A 442 8.78 -12.85 -30.52
CA LYS A 442 8.53 -14.00 -29.63
C LYS A 442 7.22 -13.78 -28.88
N PRO A 443 6.11 -14.39 -29.33
CA PRO A 443 4.87 -14.37 -28.55
C PRO A 443 5.09 -15.04 -27.20
N ILE A 444 4.43 -14.54 -26.14
CA ILE A 444 4.63 -15.04 -24.78
C ILE A 444 3.66 -16.19 -24.47
N GLY A 445 2.37 -16.04 -24.81
CA GLY A 445 1.40 -17.09 -24.49
C GLY A 445 -0.06 -16.63 -24.40
N ILE A 446 -0.85 -17.31 -23.59
CA ILE A 446 -2.29 -17.10 -23.43
C ILE A 446 -2.68 -16.86 -21.96
N ARG A 447 -3.82 -16.20 -21.75
CA ARG A 447 -4.51 -16.07 -20.46
C ARG A 447 -5.90 -16.68 -20.56
N ILE A 448 -6.28 -17.46 -19.57
CA ILE A 448 -7.60 -18.07 -19.40
C ILE A 448 -8.23 -17.54 -18.11
N ASP A 449 -9.42 -16.95 -18.18
CA ASP A 449 -10.08 -16.23 -17.08
C ASP A 449 -11.43 -16.85 -16.69
N SER A 450 -11.79 -18.01 -17.24
CA SER A 450 -13.05 -18.71 -16.97
C SER A 450 -13.00 -20.17 -17.39
N GLY A 451 -14.05 -20.94 -17.03
CA GLY A 451 -14.22 -22.34 -17.40
C GLY A 451 -13.46 -23.34 -16.52
N ASP A 452 -13.41 -24.60 -16.97
CA ASP A 452 -12.63 -25.66 -16.33
C ASP A 452 -11.14 -25.47 -16.65
N LEU A 453 -10.42 -24.82 -15.74
CA LEU A 453 -9.02 -24.46 -15.91
C LEU A 453 -8.11 -25.68 -16.11
N SER A 454 -8.41 -26.80 -15.48
CA SER A 454 -7.62 -28.04 -15.59
C SER A 454 -7.72 -28.59 -17.02
N TYR A 455 -8.95 -28.76 -17.49
CA TYR A 455 -9.24 -29.21 -18.85
C TYR A 455 -8.68 -28.23 -19.90
N LEU A 456 -8.99 -26.94 -19.77
CA LEU A 456 -8.62 -25.93 -20.76
C LEU A 456 -7.10 -25.77 -20.88
N THR A 457 -6.36 -25.76 -19.77
CA THR A 457 -4.89 -25.65 -19.82
C THR A 457 -4.26 -26.87 -20.49
N THR A 458 -4.80 -28.06 -20.24
CA THR A 458 -4.36 -29.32 -20.85
C THR A 458 -4.62 -29.36 -22.34
N GLU A 459 -5.81 -28.99 -22.80
CA GLU A 459 -6.13 -28.94 -24.23
C GLU A 459 -5.30 -27.87 -24.96
N CYS A 460 -5.13 -26.68 -24.37
CA CYS A 460 -4.26 -25.66 -24.95
C CYS A 460 -2.82 -26.15 -25.09
N LYS A 461 -2.28 -26.87 -24.08
CA LYS A 461 -0.93 -27.43 -24.15
C LYS A 461 -0.79 -28.49 -25.24
N LYS A 462 -1.79 -29.36 -25.42
CA LYS A 462 -1.80 -30.34 -26.52
C LYS A 462 -1.75 -29.64 -27.88
N ILE A 463 -2.55 -28.59 -28.07
CA ILE A 463 -2.56 -27.81 -29.30
C ILE A 463 -1.21 -27.12 -29.52
N PHE A 464 -0.58 -26.55 -28.49
CA PHE A 464 0.76 -25.96 -28.58
C PHE A 464 1.83 -26.97 -28.99
N ASN A 465 1.79 -28.19 -28.44
CA ASN A 465 2.73 -29.25 -28.79
C ASN A 465 2.53 -29.72 -30.25
N ASP A 466 1.27 -29.90 -30.66
CA ASP A 466 0.88 -30.36 -31.99
C ASP A 466 1.25 -29.34 -33.08
N VAL A 467 0.93 -28.05 -32.89
CA VAL A 467 1.29 -27.01 -33.87
C VAL A 467 2.80 -26.82 -33.96
N SER A 468 3.51 -26.92 -32.83
CA SER A 468 4.96 -26.84 -32.77
C SER A 468 5.63 -27.92 -33.60
N GLU A 469 5.10 -29.14 -33.56
CA GLU A 469 5.60 -30.27 -34.34
C GLU A 469 5.25 -30.14 -35.82
N LYS A 470 3.98 -29.84 -36.14
CA LYS A 470 3.50 -29.73 -37.53
C LYS A 470 4.17 -28.61 -38.31
N LEU A 471 4.47 -27.49 -37.66
CA LEU A 471 5.03 -26.30 -38.31
C LEU A 471 6.51 -26.06 -37.99
N ASN A 472 7.14 -26.93 -37.19
CA ASN A 472 8.53 -26.77 -36.72
C ASN A 472 8.81 -25.39 -36.10
N VAL A 473 7.92 -24.95 -35.22
CA VAL A 473 8.01 -23.66 -34.49
C VAL A 473 8.17 -23.92 -32.99
N PRO A 474 8.82 -23.01 -32.21
CA PRO A 474 9.12 -23.24 -30.79
C PRO A 474 7.91 -23.01 -29.86
N PHE A 475 6.71 -23.41 -30.27
CA PHE A 475 5.47 -23.08 -29.56
C PHE A 475 5.17 -23.98 -28.38
N ARG A 476 5.94 -25.08 -28.20
CA ARG A 476 5.95 -25.88 -26.98
C ARG A 476 6.23 -25.06 -25.72
N ASP A 477 6.97 -23.95 -25.84
CA ASP A 477 7.40 -23.11 -24.71
C ASP A 477 6.45 -21.95 -24.38
N LEU A 478 5.37 -21.77 -25.15
CA LEU A 478 4.35 -20.74 -24.90
C LEU A 478 3.72 -20.92 -23.52
N LYS A 479 3.51 -19.79 -22.83
CA LYS A 479 3.07 -19.75 -21.44
C LYS A 479 1.55 -19.78 -21.31
N ILE A 480 1.05 -20.48 -20.30
CA ILE A 480 -0.36 -20.47 -19.95
C ILE A 480 -0.54 -19.74 -18.60
N CYS A 481 -1.22 -18.60 -18.65
CA CYS A 481 -1.61 -17.80 -17.50
C CYS A 481 -3.08 -18.06 -17.15
N ILE A 482 -3.43 -18.12 -15.86
CA ILE A 482 -4.83 -18.21 -15.41
C ILE A 482 -5.16 -17.09 -14.43
N SER A 483 -6.40 -16.58 -14.49
CA SER A 483 -6.82 -15.45 -13.66
C SER A 483 -8.25 -15.49 -13.08
N ASN A 484 -8.87 -16.66 -12.94
CA ASN A 484 -10.27 -16.75 -12.49
C ASN A 484 -10.46 -17.11 -11.01
N ASP A 485 -10.89 -16.17 -10.17
CA ASP A 485 -11.31 -16.36 -8.77
C ASP A 485 -10.44 -17.35 -7.95
N LEU A 486 -9.14 -17.37 -8.25
CA LEU A 486 -8.20 -18.33 -7.71
C LEU A 486 -8.10 -18.16 -6.20
N ASN A 487 -8.24 -19.28 -5.50
CA ASN A 487 -8.05 -19.39 -4.07
C ASN A 487 -7.29 -20.70 -3.75
N GLU A 488 -6.96 -20.91 -2.49
CA GLU A 488 -6.19 -22.08 -2.05
C GLU A 488 -6.87 -23.42 -2.43
N GLN A 489 -8.19 -23.49 -2.29
CA GLN A 489 -8.97 -24.70 -2.61
C GLN A 489 -8.93 -24.99 -4.12
N VAL A 490 -9.11 -23.97 -4.96
CA VAL A 490 -9.02 -24.10 -6.43
C VAL A 490 -7.62 -24.55 -6.85
N ILE A 491 -6.56 -24.00 -6.24
CA ILE A 491 -5.17 -24.40 -6.54
C ILE A 491 -4.94 -25.85 -6.11
N LYS A 492 -5.47 -26.28 -4.97
CA LYS A 492 -5.38 -27.66 -4.50
C LYS A 492 -6.11 -28.63 -5.44
N GLU A 493 -7.29 -28.27 -5.92
CA GLU A 493 -8.04 -29.04 -6.91
C GLU A 493 -7.30 -29.13 -8.24
N LEU A 494 -6.71 -28.03 -8.70
CA LEU A 494 -5.85 -28.01 -9.90
C LEU A 494 -4.67 -28.97 -9.76
N HIS A 495 -3.99 -28.99 -8.60
CA HIS A 495 -2.88 -29.91 -8.36
C HIS A 495 -3.30 -31.38 -8.20
N ALA A 496 -4.56 -31.66 -7.87
CA ALA A 496 -5.11 -33.01 -7.85
C ALA A 496 -5.39 -33.55 -9.27
N GLN A 497 -5.35 -32.69 -10.27
CA GLN A 497 -5.58 -33.01 -11.67
C GLN A 497 -4.33 -32.67 -12.50
N GLU A 498 -4.26 -33.15 -13.74
CA GLU A 498 -3.22 -32.70 -14.66
C GLU A 498 -3.53 -31.27 -15.12
N HIS A 499 -2.58 -30.35 -14.96
CA HIS A 499 -2.73 -28.97 -15.42
C HIS A 499 -1.40 -28.43 -15.95
N HIS A 500 -1.46 -27.52 -16.92
CA HIS A 500 -0.28 -26.96 -17.60
C HIS A 500 -0.13 -25.46 -17.37
N VAL A 501 -0.37 -25.01 -16.15
CA VAL A 501 -0.29 -23.59 -15.77
C VAL A 501 1.15 -23.16 -15.54
N ASP A 502 1.59 -22.09 -16.19
CA ASP A 502 2.90 -21.45 -15.98
C ASP A 502 2.81 -20.24 -15.05
N ILE A 503 1.73 -19.45 -15.12
CA ILE A 503 1.58 -18.18 -14.40
C ILE A 503 0.22 -18.15 -13.70
N PHE A 504 0.21 -17.82 -12.41
CA PHE A 504 -1.00 -17.61 -11.63
C PHE A 504 -1.20 -16.12 -11.42
N ALA A 505 -2.36 -15.58 -11.79
CA ALA A 505 -2.72 -14.20 -11.52
C ALA A 505 -3.92 -14.14 -10.58
N ILE A 506 -3.70 -13.66 -9.35
CA ILE A 506 -4.72 -13.70 -8.29
C ILE A 506 -5.14 -12.28 -7.93
N GLY A 507 -6.45 -12.03 -7.96
CA GLY A 507 -7.05 -10.75 -7.63
C GLY A 507 -7.65 -10.73 -6.23
N THR A 508 -8.98 -10.88 -6.17
CA THR A 508 -9.81 -10.68 -4.97
C THR A 508 -9.29 -11.44 -3.76
N ASN A 509 -9.13 -12.76 -3.85
CA ASN A 509 -8.78 -13.61 -2.70
C ASN A 509 -7.40 -13.29 -2.09
N LEU A 510 -6.49 -12.74 -2.90
CA LEU A 510 -5.17 -12.31 -2.45
C LEU A 510 -5.28 -10.96 -1.72
N ILE A 511 -5.81 -9.93 -2.39
CA ILE A 511 -5.73 -8.55 -1.92
C ILE A 511 -6.70 -8.22 -0.79
N THR A 512 -7.83 -8.94 -0.68
CA THR A 512 -8.81 -8.74 0.40
C THR A 512 -8.64 -9.73 1.53
N CYS A 513 -7.75 -10.72 1.37
CA CYS A 513 -7.62 -11.86 2.28
C CYS A 513 -8.98 -12.49 2.60
N GLN A 514 -9.79 -12.76 1.56
CA GLN A 514 -11.22 -13.07 1.69
C GLN A 514 -11.56 -14.17 2.72
N SER A 515 -10.71 -15.20 2.85
CA SER A 515 -10.90 -16.28 3.82
C SER A 515 -10.78 -15.82 5.28
N GLN A 516 -9.99 -14.78 5.53
CA GLN A 516 -9.79 -14.17 6.84
C GLN A 516 -9.27 -12.73 6.67
N PRO A 517 -10.15 -11.71 6.59
CA PRO A 517 -9.77 -10.33 6.24
C PRO A 517 -9.13 -9.53 7.40
N SER A 518 -8.72 -10.20 8.49
CA SER A 518 -8.03 -9.57 9.62
C SER A 518 -7.14 -10.59 10.35
N LEU A 519 -5.94 -10.18 10.77
CA LEU A 519 -5.03 -11.02 11.55
C LEU A 519 -5.45 -11.13 13.03
N GLY A 520 -6.00 -10.04 13.60
CA GLY A 520 -6.34 -9.97 15.02
C GLY A 520 -5.17 -9.59 15.92
N LEU A 521 -4.34 -8.63 15.48
CA LEU A 521 -3.35 -7.97 16.35
C LEU A 521 -4.04 -7.28 17.53
N VAL A 522 -3.33 -7.23 18.65
CA VAL A 522 -3.72 -6.48 19.84
C VAL A 522 -2.57 -5.60 20.30
N TYR A 523 -2.92 -4.44 20.84
CA TYR A 523 -2.03 -3.49 21.49
C TYR A 523 -2.30 -3.54 23.00
N LYS A 524 -1.30 -3.81 23.83
CA LYS A 524 -1.51 -4.09 25.26
C LYS A 524 -0.46 -3.39 26.10
N LEU A 525 -0.90 -2.63 27.09
CA LEU A 525 -0.06 -2.09 28.14
C LEU A 525 0.50 -3.24 28.97
N VAL A 526 1.82 -3.28 29.13
CA VAL A 526 2.52 -4.32 29.90
C VAL A 526 3.28 -3.75 31.08
N GLU A 527 3.58 -2.46 31.08
CA GLU A 527 4.37 -1.80 32.13
C GLU A 527 4.05 -0.30 32.23
N ILE A 528 3.97 0.24 33.45
CA ILE A 528 3.95 1.70 33.74
C ILE A 528 4.92 1.98 34.88
N ASP A 529 5.84 2.92 34.72
CA ASP A 529 6.81 3.32 35.75
C ASP A 529 7.48 2.09 36.42
N SER A 530 7.87 1.10 35.61
CA SER A 530 8.44 -0.19 36.05
C SER A 530 7.51 -1.11 36.87
N HIS A 531 6.21 -0.83 36.91
CA HIS A 531 5.18 -1.68 37.52
C HIS A 531 4.45 -2.53 36.47
N PRO A 532 4.15 -3.81 36.75
CA PRO A 532 3.58 -4.74 35.79
C PRO A 532 2.10 -4.45 35.51
N CYS A 533 1.74 -4.31 34.24
CA CYS A 533 0.35 -4.21 33.82
C CYS A 533 -0.13 -5.53 33.19
N PHE A 534 -1.19 -6.12 33.73
CA PHE A 534 -1.82 -7.30 33.14
C PHE A 534 -3.34 -7.27 33.29
N LYS A 535 -4.01 -7.76 32.25
CA LYS A 535 -5.46 -7.91 32.16
C LYS A 535 -5.82 -9.36 32.34
N LEU A 536 -6.51 -9.67 33.44
CA LEU A 536 -7.20 -10.95 33.56
C LEU A 536 -8.51 -10.91 32.77
N THR A 537 -8.86 -12.05 32.18
CA THR A 537 -10.08 -12.22 31.38
C THR A 537 -10.75 -13.52 31.73
N ASN A 538 -12.10 -13.55 31.66
CA ASN A 538 -12.90 -14.78 31.85
C ASN A 538 -12.47 -15.92 30.90
N GLU A 539 -11.79 -15.59 29.81
CA GLU A 539 -11.09 -16.54 28.96
C GLU A 539 -9.58 -16.42 29.22
N ASN A 540 -8.98 -17.31 30.00
CA ASN A 540 -7.54 -17.23 30.37
C ASN A 540 -6.60 -17.05 29.14
N LYS A 541 -6.99 -17.56 27.97
CA LYS A 541 -6.23 -17.43 26.70
C LYS A 541 -6.14 -15.99 26.15
N LYS A 542 -6.93 -15.04 26.67
CA LYS A 542 -6.93 -13.63 26.25
C LYS A 542 -6.12 -12.70 27.15
N ALA A 543 -5.57 -13.22 28.26
CA ALA A 543 -4.68 -12.46 29.14
C ALA A 543 -3.44 -11.97 28.39
N ASN A 544 -2.90 -10.81 28.81
CA ASN A 544 -1.59 -10.34 28.35
C ASN A 544 -0.52 -10.65 29.40
N PHE A 545 0.73 -10.69 28.93
CA PHE A 545 1.88 -10.99 29.75
C PHE A 545 2.54 -9.69 30.24
N PRO A 546 2.69 -9.48 31.56
CA PRO A 546 3.19 -8.23 32.13
C PRO A 546 4.69 -8.00 31.86
N TYR A 547 5.13 -6.79 32.18
CA TYR A 547 6.46 -6.25 31.97
C TYR A 547 6.91 -6.20 30.50
N ARG A 548 7.89 -5.35 30.27
CA ARG A 548 8.62 -5.32 29.01
C ARG A 548 9.39 -6.62 28.80
N LYS A 549 9.36 -7.14 27.58
CA LYS A 549 9.99 -8.42 27.22
C LYS A 549 11.00 -8.30 26.09
N ARG A 550 11.87 -9.31 25.99
CA ARG A 550 12.74 -9.58 24.84
C ARG A 550 12.35 -10.91 24.19
N VAL A 551 12.64 -11.03 22.91
CA VAL A 551 12.40 -12.25 22.13
C VAL A 551 13.70 -12.69 21.49
N TYR A 552 14.04 -13.97 21.66
CA TYR A 552 15.21 -14.60 21.08
C TYR A 552 14.83 -15.82 20.28
N ARG A 553 15.32 -15.89 19.03
CA ARG A 553 15.21 -17.09 18.21
C ARG A 553 16.39 -18.00 18.46
N LEU A 554 16.08 -19.24 18.83
CA LEU A 554 17.05 -20.29 19.12
C LEU A 554 17.18 -21.22 17.91
N TYR A 555 18.43 -21.45 17.49
CA TYR A 555 18.76 -22.40 16.43
C TYR A 555 19.42 -23.64 17.02
N THR A 556 19.08 -24.83 16.51
CA THR A 556 19.63 -26.12 16.95
C THR A 556 20.68 -26.67 15.98
N ASP A 557 21.13 -27.91 16.17
CA ASP A 557 22.25 -28.54 15.42
C ASP A 557 22.09 -28.54 13.89
N ASP A 558 20.85 -28.45 13.39
CA ASP A 558 20.51 -28.34 11.98
C ASP A 558 20.67 -26.91 11.43
N ASN A 559 21.10 -25.94 12.24
CA ASN A 559 21.10 -24.50 11.95
C ASN A 559 19.72 -23.94 11.55
N LEU A 560 18.64 -24.68 11.88
CA LEU A 560 17.28 -24.24 11.67
C LEU A 560 16.72 -23.63 12.96
N ALA A 561 15.84 -22.65 12.78
CA ALA A 561 15.08 -22.07 13.87
C ALA A 561 14.23 -23.17 14.51
N ALA A 562 14.38 -23.34 15.82
CA ALA A 562 13.69 -24.39 16.57
C ALA A 562 12.60 -23.82 17.48
N HIS A 563 12.94 -22.78 18.24
CA HIS A 563 12.05 -22.15 19.22
C HIS A 563 12.31 -20.65 19.32
N ASP A 564 11.25 -19.88 19.57
CA ASP A 564 11.38 -18.50 20.05
C ASP A 564 11.19 -18.50 21.57
N VAL A 565 12.08 -17.82 22.28
CA VAL A 565 12.09 -17.71 23.74
C VAL A 565 11.88 -16.26 24.15
N ILE A 566 10.87 -16.07 24.97
CA ILE A 566 10.49 -14.78 25.56
C ILE A 566 11.09 -14.68 26.97
N GLN A 567 11.78 -13.57 27.23
CA GLN A 567 12.38 -13.24 28.52
C GLN A 567 11.89 -11.89 29.03
N HIS A 568 11.96 -11.69 30.35
CA HIS A 568 11.90 -10.36 30.94
C HIS A 568 13.00 -9.46 30.37
N PHE A 569 12.76 -8.16 30.27
CA PHE A 569 13.72 -7.23 29.67
C PHE A 569 15.11 -7.23 30.32
N ASP A 570 15.15 -7.38 31.64
CA ASP A 570 16.37 -7.36 32.46
C ASP A 570 17.07 -8.73 32.60
N GLU A 571 16.49 -9.80 32.07
CA GLU A 571 17.17 -11.09 32.07
C GLU A 571 18.40 -11.05 31.15
N ALA A 572 19.47 -11.74 31.57
CA ALA A 572 20.61 -11.98 30.70
C ALA A 572 20.14 -12.73 29.43
N PRO A 573 20.61 -12.33 28.24
CA PRO A 573 20.32 -13.05 26.99
C PRO A 573 20.73 -14.52 27.09
N PRO A 574 20.04 -15.45 26.40
CA PRO A 574 20.48 -16.83 26.33
C PRO A 574 21.85 -16.91 25.66
N SER A 575 22.74 -17.76 26.18
CA SER A 575 24.07 -17.97 25.60
C SER A 575 24.07 -19.17 24.66
N GLU A 576 24.86 -19.07 23.59
CA GLU A 576 25.13 -20.21 22.72
C GLU A 576 25.83 -21.33 23.50
N ASN A 577 25.45 -22.57 23.20
CA ASN A 577 25.96 -23.81 23.82
C ASN A 577 25.72 -23.91 25.33
N GLN A 578 24.87 -23.08 25.92
CA GLN A 578 24.42 -23.19 27.31
C GLN A 578 22.95 -23.56 27.37
N GLN A 579 22.61 -24.51 28.22
CA GLN A 579 21.22 -24.96 28.36
C GLN A 579 20.36 -23.87 29.01
N ILE A 580 19.19 -23.61 28.44
CA ILE A 580 18.15 -22.74 28.99
C ILE A 580 16.89 -23.56 29.32
N ALA A 581 16.35 -23.36 30.52
CA ALA A 581 15.08 -23.94 30.93
C ALA A 581 13.92 -23.03 30.50
N CYS A 582 12.99 -23.60 29.74
CA CYS A 582 11.86 -22.90 29.14
C CYS A 582 10.52 -23.58 29.50
N VAL A 583 9.45 -22.78 29.53
CA VAL A 583 8.09 -23.24 29.84
C VAL A 583 7.14 -22.74 28.76
N ASN A 584 6.23 -23.61 28.33
CA ASN A 584 5.09 -23.17 27.53
C ASN A 584 4.02 -22.59 28.48
N VAL A 585 3.83 -21.27 28.49
CA VAL A 585 2.88 -20.63 29.41
C VAL A 585 1.41 -20.97 29.09
N LEU A 586 1.11 -21.45 27.88
CA LEU A 586 -0.23 -21.90 27.51
C LEU A 586 -0.51 -23.36 27.94
N ASP A 587 0.54 -24.13 28.21
CA ASP A 587 0.49 -25.48 28.76
C ASP A 587 1.65 -25.66 29.74
N ALA A 588 1.45 -25.21 30.99
CA ALA A 588 2.50 -25.14 32.01
C ALA A 588 3.11 -26.51 32.38
N ASN A 589 2.46 -27.62 32.01
CA ASN A 589 3.01 -28.96 32.18
C ASN A 589 4.15 -29.25 31.18
N LYS A 590 4.24 -28.48 30.10
CA LYS A 590 5.26 -28.63 29.07
C LYS A 590 6.46 -27.74 29.37
N GLN A 591 7.47 -28.36 29.97
CA GLN A 591 8.79 -27.77 30.18
C GLN A 591 9.79 -28.33 29.18
N SER A 592 10.77 -27.52 28.80
CA SER A 592 11.78 -27.91 27.82
C SER A 592 13.14 -27.35 28.21
N PHE A 593 14.18 -28.15 27.99
CA PHE A 593 15.57 -27.76 28.21
C PHE A 593 16.25 -27.72 26.86
N ILE A 594 16.63 -26.52 26.43
CA ILE A 594 17.13 -26.28 25.07
C ILE A 594 18.58 -25.84 25.18
N THR A 595 19.46 -26.43 24.37
CA THR A 595 20.84 -25.97 24.21
C THR A 595 20.99 -25.37 22.81
N PRO A 596 20.84 -24.04 22.65
CA PRO A 596 20.93 -23.40 21.35
C PRO A 596 22.36 -23.42 20.83
N LYS A 597 22.52 -23.63 19.52
CA LYS A 597 23.79 -23.45 18.80
C LYS A 597 24.02 -22.01 18.36
N LYS A 598 22.93 -21.30 18.08
CA LYS A 598 22.93 -19.86 17.79
C LYS A 598 21.75 -19.20 18.48
N VAL A 599 21.95 -17.98 18.95
CA VAL A 599 20.91 -17.13 19.56
C VAL A 599 20.80 -15.83 18.78
N GLU A 600 19.59 -15.47 18.37
CA GLU A 600 19.32 -14.22 17.65
C GLU A 600 18.28 -13.40 18.39
N GLN A 601 18.64 -12.19 18.84
CA GLN A 601 17.67 -11.24 19.39
C GLN A 601 16.77 -10.71 18.27
N LYS A 602 15.45 -10.91 18.38
CA LYS A 602 14.50 -10.51 17.33
C LYS A 602 13.97 -9.09 17.51
N LEU A 603 13.67 -8.65 18.73
CA LEU A 603 13.23 -7.28 19.00
C LEU A 603 14.42 -6.31 19.07
N LEU A 604 14.51 -5.42 18.09
CA LEU A 604 15.59 -4.43 17.97
C LEU A 604 15.05 -3.01 18.11
N LEU A 605 15.82 -2.09 18.71
CA LEU A 605 15.47 -0.68 18.77
C LEU A 605 15.54 -0.09 17.35
N LEU A 606 14.38 0.27 16.80
CA LEU A 606 14.22 0.72 15.43
C LEU A 606 14.21 2.25 15.36
N TRP A 607 13.45 2.87 16.25
CA TRP A 607 13.25 4.32 16.33
C TRP A 607 13.45 4.75 17.76
N ASP A 608 14.25 5.79 17.98
CA ASP A 608 14.51 6.32 19.31
C ASP A 608 14.52 7.84 19.29
N HIS A 609 13.57 8.43 20.00
CA HIS A 609 13.46 9.87 20.20
C HIS A 609 13.67 10.76 18.96
N GLY A 610 13.03 10.41 17.83
CA GLY A 610 13.17 11.17 16.60
C GLY A 610 14.25 10.70 15.64
N LYS A 611 14.98 9.64 16.01
CA LYS A 611 16.07 9.08 15.22
C LYS A 611 15.76 7.64 14.81
N LEU A 612 15.76 7.40 13.51
CA LEU A 612 15.74 6.04 12.95
C LEU A 612 17.14 5.43 13.09
N LEU A 613 17.21 4.24 13.68
CA LEU A 613 18.48 3.55 13.98
C LEU A 613 18.81 2.42 13.00
N THR A 614 17.91 2.14 12.05
CA THR A 614 18.05 1.04 11.09
C THR A 614 17.63 1.49 9.70
N GLN A 615 18.17 0.84 8.67
CA GLN A 615 17.79 1.09 7.30
C GLN A 615 16.49 0.36 6.97
N LEU A 616 15.52 1.10 6.44
CA LEU A 616 14.28 0.52 5.93
C LEU A 616 14.55 -0.21 4.61
N LYS A 617 13.97 -1.41 4.46
CA LYS A 617 14.13 -2.25 3.27
C LYS A 617 13.29 -1.73 2.10
N THR A 618 13.87 -1.73 0.90
CA THR A 618 13.13 -1.67 -0.36
C THR A 618 12.27 -2.92 -0.53
N VAL A 619 11.31 -2.91 -1.47
CA VAL A 619 10.46 -4.11 -1.70
C VAL A 619 11.29 -5.31 -2.15
N THR A 620 12.32 -5.10 -2.96
CA THR A 620 13.26 -6.15 -3.38
C THR A 620 14.03 -6.74 -2.21
N GLU A 621 14.62 -5.89 -1.35
CA GLU A 621 15.34 -6.33 -0.15
C GLU A 621 14.39 -7.03 0.85
N LEU A 622 13.16 -6.53 0.99
CA LEU A 622 12.13 -7.15 1.82
C LEU A 622 11.79 -8.57 1.33
N LYS A 623 11.55 -8.72 0.03
CA LYS A 623 11.31 -10.03 -0.59
C LYS A 623 12.50 -10.97 -0.35
N GLN A 624 13.72 -10.53 -0.65
CA GLN A 624 14.93 -11.33 -0.44
C GLN A 624 15.11 -11.74 1.02
N TYR A 625 14.91 -10.81 1.95
CA TYR A 625 15.00 -11.07 3.38
C TYR A 625 13.95 -12.10 3.83
N THR A 626 12.68 -11.95 3.45
CA THR A 626 11.64 -12.91 3.81
C THR A 626 11.91 -14.31 3.26
N HIS A 627 12.36 -14.44 2.01
CA HIS A 627 12.75 -15.74 1.45
C HIS A 627 13.95 -16.35 2.20
N SER A 628 14.92 -15.51 2.59
CA SER A 628 16.03 -15.96 3.42
C SER A 628 15.59 -16.40 4.81
N GLU A 629 14.60 -15.73 5.43
CA GLU A 629 14.04 -16.14 6.71
C GLU A 629 13.33 -17.48 6.59
N ILE A 630 12.49 -17.71 5.56
CA ILE A 630 11.80 -18.99 5.32
C ILE A 630 12.81 -20.14 5.22
N ALA A 631 13.93 -19.94 4.52
CA ALA A 631 14.96 -20.95 4.35
C ALA A 631 15.66 -21.36 5.67
N ARG A 632 15.51 -20.57 6.74
CA ARG A 632 16.05 -20.86 8.08
C ARG A 632 15.14 -21.73 8.94
N PHE A 633 13.99 -22.17 8.42
CA PHE A 633 13.05 -23.04 9.11
C PHE A 633 12.88 -24.37 8.38
N LYS A 634 12.40 -25.37 9.11
CA LYS A 634 11.92 -26.64 8.54
C LYS A 634 10.75 -26.38 7.59
N LYS A 635 10.78 -26.99 6.41
CA LYS A 635 9.75 -26.78 5.35
C LYS A 635 8.35 -27.16 5.83
N GLU A 636 8.27 -28.10 6.76
CA GLU A 636 7.06 -28.60 7.40
C GLU A 636 6.27 -27.51 8.13
N HIS A 637 6.92 -26.43 8.60
CA HIS A 637 6.21 -25.29 9.20
C HIS A 637 5.35 -24.51 8.19
N PHE A 638 5.72 -24.58 6.90
CA PHE A 638 5.07 -23.85 5.81
C PHE A 638 4.24 -24.76 4.89
N ALA A 639 4.08 -26.03 5.25
CA ALA A 639 3.30 -26.97 4.47
C ALA A 639 1.83 -26.51 4.36
N THR A 640 1.26 -26.62 3.16
CA THR A 640 -0.15 -26.28 2.90
C THR A 640 -1.12 -27.31 3.49
N SER A 641 -0.63 -28.53 3.74
CA SER A 641 -1.39 -29.59 4.40
C SER A 641 -0.72 -29.99 5.70
N LEU A 642 -1.43 -29.80 6.82
CA LEU A 642 -0.99 -30.13 8.19
C LEU A 642 0.39 -29.52 8.58
N PRO A 643 0.53 -28.18 8.55
CA PRO A 643 1.77 -27.52 8.93
C PRO A 643 2.18 -27.81 10.38
N LEU A 644 3.47 -28.06 10.60
CA LEU A 644 4.07 -28.29 11.91
C LEU A 644 4.03 -27.00 12.75
N PRO A 645 3.46 -27.01 13.97
CA PRO A 645 3.50 -25.84 14.85
C PRO A 645 4.93 -25.46 15.22
N TYR A 646 5.17 -24.16 15.34
CA TYR A 646 6.39 -23.61 15.92
C TYR A 646 6.13 -23.20 17.37
N GLU A 647 7.07 -23.52 18.28
CA GLU A 647 6.86 -23.25 19.70
C GLU A 647 7.47 -21.92 20.12
N VAL A 648 6.62 -21.09 20.73
CA VAL A 648 7.02 -19.89 21.47
C VAL A 648 6.97 -20.22 22.95
N LEU A 649 8.12 -20.12 23.61
CA LEU A 649 8.31 -20.49 25.01
C LEU A 649 8.71 -19.26 25.82
N PHE A 650 8.61 -19.37 27.14
CA PHE A 650 9.08 -18.35 28.08
C PHE A 650 10.22 -18.90 28.91
N SER A 651 11.17 -18.06 29.32
CA SER A 651 12.18 -18.48 30.27
C SER A 651 11.53 -18.92 31.59
N ARG A 652 12.19 -19.87 32.27
CA ARG A 652 11.76 -20.31 33.60
C ARG A 652 11.64 -19.13 34.58
N ASN A 653 12.59 -18.20 34.54
CA ASN A 653 12.60 -17.02 35.41
C ASN A 653 11.39 -16.12 35.16
N TYR A 654 11.07 -15.81 33.89
CA TYR A 654 9.88 -15.03 33.55
C TYR A 654 8.61 -15.74 34.01
N HIS A 655 8.52 -17.05 33.76
CA HIS A 655 7.34 -17.83 34.14
C HIS A 655 7.11 -17.83 35.66
N GLU A 656 8.15 -18.07 36.47
CA GLU A 656 8.04 -18.04 37.93
C GLU A 656 7.67 -16.65 38.47
N MET A 657 8.19 -15.58 37.85
CA MET A 657 7.79 -14.22 38.15
C MET A 657 6.30 -14.01 37.84
N TYR A 658 5.84 -14.45 36.68
CA TYR A 658 4.44 -14.34 36.27
C TYR A 658 3.50 -15.12 37.21
N GLU A 659 3.85 -16.34 37.59
CA GLU A 659 3.07 -17.12 38.57
C GLU A 659 2.97 -16.40 39.92
N LYS A 660 4.06 -15.82 40.42
CA LYS A 660 4.05 -15.02 41.66
C LYS A 660 3.10 -13.82 41.54
N LEU A 661 3.06 -13.15 40.39
CA LEU A 661 2.13 -12.04 40.14
C LEU A 661 0.67 -12.51 40.15
N LEU A 662 0.37 -13.65 39.51
CA LEU A 662 -0.98 -14.23 39.50
C LEU A 662 -1.45 -14.57 40.92
N VAL A 663 -0.58 -15.18 41.74
CA VAL A 663 -0.89 -15.51 43.14
C VAL A 663 -1.14 -14.25 43.95
N LYS A 664 -0.26 -13.24 43.88
CA LYS A 664 -0.45 -11.96 44.58
C LYS A 664 -1.76 -11.28 44.20
N ASN A 665 -2.11 -11.30 42.91
CA ASN A 665 -3.37 -10.71 42.44
C ASN A 665 -4.60 -11.49 42.92
N SER A 666 -4.55 -12.82 42.93
CA SER A 666 -5.65 -13.65 43.47
C SER A 666 -5.92 -13.42 44.96
N ARG A 667 -4.92 -12.93 45.70
CA ARG A 667 -5.01 -12.58 47.12
C ARG A 667 -5.40 -11.12 47.37
N GLY A 668 -5.58 -10.32 46.32
CA GLY A 668 -5.85 -8.88 46.43
C GLY A 668 -4.65 -8.03 46.87
N GLU A 669 -3.45 -8.62 46.90
CA GLU A 669 -2.22 -7.97 47.36
C GLU A 669 -1.40 -7.33 46.22
N ALA A 670 -1.75 -7.61 44.97
CA ALA A 670 -1.21 -6.88 43.81
C ALA A 670 -2.10 -5.67 43.53
N SER A 671 -1.82 -4.53 44.16
CA SER A 671 -2.30 -3.24 43.65
C SER A 671 -1.32 -2.75 42.58
N LEU A 672 -1.85 -2.56 41.36
CA LEU A 672 -1.29 -1.84 40.20
C LEU A 672 0.22 -1.92 39.97
#